data_AF-A0A7W1B5D4-F1
#
_entry.id   AF-A0A7W1B5D4-F1
#
_cell.length_a   1.000
_cell.length_b   1.000
_cell.length_c   1.000
_cell.angle_alpha   90.00
_cell.angle_beta   90.00
_cell.angle_gamma   90.00
#
_symmetry.space_group_name_H-M   'P 1'
#
loop_
_entity.id
_entity.type
_entity.pdbx_description
1 polymer ?
#
loop_
_entity_poly.entity_id
_entity_poly.type
_entity_poly.pdbx_seq_one_letter_code
_entity_poly.pdbx_strand_id
1 'polypeptide(L)'
;TFVAREHQMAAEWQGAALGPGKWKRGRKLAEQLRDRLAPGGVVLHRMGKHYPGESLPRWALDVIARRDTTALWPQRRFPDLDWSPGSGSPQRRARELAEATATARHFAEELAAALGVIPELHPAYEDPWEVIRAEARLPATIDPRAATSLDDSEERGRLARVLDQGVGRVIGWVLPLARAEDAWRTQRWTFRREHLFLLPGESPLGLRLPLDSLLGTPPPTWAEEDLPDPRRDEPDAKPAHDVAQPRMESRVERRAVARPERTDLGIRTAISIEPRDGQLWIFLPPLATFEDFCALVGAIDDVRVAVSIDIHLEGYPPPPSPTLLRFAVTPDPGVLEVNLPPQTSARAMAELHATVFDTALACGLTAERYLLDGRAAGSGGGNHITIGGPTPATSPWFARPDLLASLLAFVQHHPSLSYMFSGLFVGPTSQAPRVDEARHDALYELELALPRLHEHPPVWQVDALLRHLLVDVAGNTHRAEISIDKLFDPLTPFGRQGLVELRAFEMPPHPRMCAAQVVLVRTLLAALAAKPYRHALVRWGVELHDKFLLPYWMGRDFEDVLAHLASCGHPLPVEAFLPFIDLRCPLAGTIALGDGRVEIRNAIEPWHVLGEEATATGTARYVDSSLERLELRAIGLDPERYLVTINGYAVPLRTTARRDTRVGGVRFRAWCPPHALQPHLGIHHPLRIEIVDTWGTRSVAAGTYHVWHPEGQGFEAAPLTRVEAAARRAQRFTLDGGTPSPLRPLAAAPHPDQPYTLDLRRLDVGRPMPRTEDFVAKEPA
;
A
#
# COMPACT_ATOMS: atom_id res chain seq x y z
N THR A 1 3.07 -5.30 -3.54
CA THR A 1 1.86 -5.18 -4.37
C THR A 1 2.00 -5.96 -5.66
N PHE A 2 0.89 -6.45 -6.20
CA PHE A 2 0.83 -7.23 -7.43
C PHE A 2 -0.40 -6.83 -8.25
N VAL A 3 -0.35 -7.09 -9.55
CA VAL A 3 -1.43 -6.82 -10.52
C VAL A 3 -1.72 -8.08 -11.32
N ALA A 4 -2.89 -8.16 -11.95
CA ALA A 4 -3.17 -9.28 -12.84
C ALA A 4 -2.16 -9.35 -13.99
N ARG A 5 -1.77 -10.56 -14.36
CA ARG A 5 -0.94 -10.80 -15.55
C ARG A 5 -1.75 -10.67 -16.85
N GLU A 6 -3.04 -10.99 -16.77
CA GLU A 6 -4.00 -10.95 -17.87
C GLU A 6 -5.10 -9.94 -17.53
N HIS A 7 -5.71 -9.32 -18.55
CA HIS A 7 -6.78 -8.33 -18.40
C HIS A 7 -6.42 -7.13 -17.51
N GLN A 8 -5.19 -6.62 -17.63
CA GLN A 8 -4.73 -5.43 -16.89
C GLN A 8 -5.56 -4.17 -17.14
N MET A 9 -6.33 -4.13 -18.23
CA MET A 9 -7.22 -3.02 -18.57
C MET A 9 -8.57 -3.03 -17.83
N ALA A 10 -8.89 -4.11 -17.09
CA ALA A 10 -10.11 -4.13 -16.29
C ALA A 10 -10.06 -3.05 -15.18
N ALA A 11 -11.21 -2.45 -14.86
CA ALA A 11 -11.31 -1.32 -13.93
C ALA A 11 -10.62 -1.58 -12.57
N GLU A 12 -10.74 -2.81 -12.05
CA GLU A 12 -10.11 -3.26 -10.79
C GLU A 12 -8.56 -3.16 -10.81
N TRP A 13 -7.93 -3.12 -11.98
CA TRP A 13 -6.48 -2.96 -12.14
C TRP A 13 -6.10 -1.55 -12.61
N GLN A 14 -7.05 -0.72 -13.05
CA GLN A 14 -6.80 0.65 -13.54
C GLN A 14 -7.16 1.75 -12.53
N GLY A 15 -7.81 1.41 -11.42
CA GLY A 15 -8.08 2.38 -10.35
C GLY A 15 -9.14 1.95 -9.35
N ALA A 16 -10.07 1.07 -9.73
CA ALA A 16 -11.05 0.54 -8.79
C ALA A 16 -10.35 -0.34 -7.73
N ALA A 17 -10.77 -0.18 -6.48
CA ALA A 17 -10.24 -0.96 -5.38
C ALA A 17 -10.74 -2.40 -5.42
N LEU A 18 -12.00 -2.61 -5.77
CA LEU A 18 -12.67 -3.92 -5.75
C LEU A 18 -12.99 -4.41 -7.16
N GLY A 19 -13.23 -5.71 -7.27
CA GLY A 19 -13.73 -6.36 -8.48
C GLY A 19 -13.68 -7.89 -8.37
N PRO A 20 -14.49 -8.60 -9.17
CA PRO A 20 -14.65 -10.05 -9.05
C PRO A 20 -13.37 -10.82 -9.40
N GLY A 21 -12.60 -10.34 -10.39
CA GLY A 21 -11.33 -10.95 -10.76
C GLY A 21 -10.26 -10.76 -9.69
N LYS A 22 -10.22 -9.58 -9.07
CA LYS A 22 -9.33 -9.25 -7.95
C LYS A 22 -9.66 -10.06 -6.71
N TRP A 23 -10.94 -10.23 -6.37
CA TRP A 23 -11.38 -11.10 -5.28
C TRP A 23 -10.91 -12.55 -5.46
N LYS A 24 -11.20 -13.16 -6.63
CA LYS A 24 -10.82 -14.55 -6.92
C LYS A 24 -9.31 -14.76 -6.85
N ARG A 25 -8.52 -13.83 -7.41
CA ARG A 25 -7.05 -13.89 -7.36
C ARG A 25 -6.50 -13.64 -5.96
N GLY A 26 -7.06 -12.67 -5.22
CA GLY A 26 -6.65 -12.35 -3.86
C GLY A 26 -6.87 -13.51 -2.89
N ARG A 27 -8.03 -14.17 -2.99
CA ARG A 27 -8.33 -15.37 -2.23
C ARG A 27 -7.38 -16.52 -2.54
N LYS A 28 -7.22 -16.85 -3.83
CA LYS A 28 -6.28 -17.90 -4.28
C LYS A 28 -4.86 -17.63 -3.79
N LEU A 29 -4.44 -16.36 -3.80
CA LEU A 29 -3.14 -15.93 -3.28
C LEU A 29 -3.04 -16.16 -1.77
N ALA A 30 -4.02 -15.73 -0.98
CA ALA A 30 -4.02 -15.93 0.47
C ALA A 30 -3.97 -17.42 0.85
N GLU A 31 -4.74 -18.27 0.16
CA GLU A 31 -4.77 -19.72 0.39
C GLU A 31 -3.42 -20.38 0.07
N GLN A 32 -2.82 -20.06 -1.08
CA GLN A 32 -1.52 -20.64 -1.43
C GLN A 32 -0.38 -20.11 -0.54
N LEU A 33 -0.45 -18.84 -0.13
CA LEU A 33 0.51 -18.28 0.82
C LEU A 33 0.38 -18.95 2.19
N ARG A 34 -0.85 -19.19 2.68
CA ARG A 34 -1.08 -20.01 3.87
C ARG A 34 -0.39 -21.37 3.72
N ASP A 35 -0.65 -22.09 2.64
CA ASP A 35 -0.12 -23.45 2.45
C ASP A 35 1.42 -23.51 2.44
N ARG A 36 2.08 -22.45 1.97
CA ARG A 36 3.55 -22.41 1.86
C ARG A 36 4.25 -21.76 3.06
N LEU A 37 3.66 -20.72 3.66
CA LEU A 37 4.28 -19.90 4.71
C LEU A 37 3.75 -20.20 6.10
N ALA A 38 2.53 -20.71 6.20
CA ALA A 38 1.86 -21.01 7.45
C ALA A 38 1.03 -22.31 7.34
N PRO A 39 1.67 -23.48 7.11
CA PRO A 39 0.94 -24.75 7.04
C PRO A 39 0.12 -24.98 8.31
N GLY A 40 -1.17 -25.28 8.15
CA GLY A 40 -2.09 -25.41 9.28
C GLY A 40 -2.57 -24.08 9.86
N GLY A 41 -2.28 -22.94 9.23
CA GLY A 41 -2.86 -21.65 9.56
C GLY A 41 -4.31 -21.52 9.09
N VAL A 42 -5.02 -20.54 9.62
CA VAL A 42 -6.41 -20.22 9.27
C VAL A 42 -6.49 -18.94 8.44
N VAL A 43 -7.47 -18.84 7.55
CA VAL A 43 -7.79 -17.60 6.82
C VAL A 43 -9.00 -16.95 7.49
N LEU A 44 -8.83 -15.71 7.94
CA LEU A 44 -9.86 -14.89 8.55
C LEU A 44 -10.25 -13.75 7.60
N HIS A 45 -11.53 -13.67 7.27
CA HIS A 45 -12.10 -12.61 6.45
C HIS A 45 -12.43 -11.39 7.33
N ARG A 46 -11.90 -10.22 6.98
CA ARG A 46 -12.15 -8.99 7.72
C ARG A 46 -12.65 -7.88 6.81
N MET A 47 -13.32 -6.91 7.44
CA MET A 47 -13.50 -5.59 6.86
C MET A 47 -12.16 -4.85 6.95
N GLY A 48 -11.65 -4.50 5.78
CA GLY A 48 -10.44 -3.72 5.55
C GLY A 48 -10.72 -2.22 5.62
N LYS A 49 -9.91 -1.43 4.91
CA LYS A 49 -10.01 0.03 4.91
C LYS A 49 -11.33 0.48 4.26
N HIS A 50 -11.91 1.54 4.84
CA HIS A 50 -13.07 2.25 4.30
C HIS A 50 -12.65 3.67 3.94
N TYR A 51 -12.82 4.07 2.68
CA TYR A 51 -12.51 5.43 2.24
C TYR A 51 -13.78 6.26 2.04
N PRO A 52 -13.73 7.59 2.26
CA PRO A 52 -14.86 8.48 1.97
C PRO A 52 -15.35 8.31 0.52
N GLY A 53 -16.65 8.09 0.35
CA GLY A 53 -17.28 7.87 -0.97
C GLY A 53 -17.46 6.39 -1.36
N GLU A 54 -16.87 5.43 -0.62
CA GLU A 54 -17.18 4.00 -0.78
C GLU A 54 -18.38 3.62 0.11
N SER A 55 -19.30 2.80 -0.39
CA SER A 55 -20.49 2.37 0.35
C SER A 55 -20.15 1.36 1.47
N LEU A 56 -19.18 0.48 1.22
CA LEU A 56 -18.73 -0.57 2.14
C LEU A 56 -17.20 -0.57 2.26
N PRO A 57 -16.66 -0.98 3.42
CA PRO A 57 -15.23 -1.25 3.54
C PRO A 57 -14.82 -2.37 2.61
N ARG A 58 -13.57 -2.28 2.16
CA ARG A 58 -12.94 -3.28 1.32
C ARG A 58 -12.74 -4.59 2.10
N TRP A 59 -12.54 -5.72 1.42
CA TRP A 59 -12.22 -6.98 2.10
C TRP A 59 -10.75 -7.03 2.53
N ALA A 60 -10.42 -7.82 3.56
CA ALA A 60 -9.05 -8.15 3.96
C ALA A 60 -8.99 -9.64 4.32
N LEU A 61 -7.99 -10.34 3.79
CA LEU A 61 -7.78 -11.77 4.06
C LEU A 61 -6.54 -11.95 4.92
N ASP A 62 -6.76 -12.15 6.22
CA ASP A 62 -5.67 -12.40 7.16
C ASP A 62 -5.37 -13.89 7.20
N VAL A 63 -4.10 -14.25 7.05
CA VAL A 63 -3.59 -15.59 7.35
C VAL A 63 -2.98 -15.57 8.74
N ILE A 64 -3.48 -16.43 9.62
CA ILE A 64 -3.11 -16.49 11.03
C ILE A 64 -2.60 -17.89 11.36
N ALA A 65 -1.45 -17.97 12.01
CA ALA A 65 -0.86 -19.22 12.47
C ALA A 65 -0.05 -19.02 13.76
N ARG A 66 0.34 -20.13 14.37
CA ARG A 66 1.27 -20.13 15.50
C ARG A 66 2.70 -20.26 14.98
N ARG A 67 3.62 -19.48 15.57
CA ARG A 67 5.07 -19.59 15.27
C ARG A 67 5.68 -20.91 15.71
N ASP A 68 5.06 -21.59 16.67
CA ASP A 68 5.47 -22.93 17.12
C ASP A 68 5.07 -24.06 16.15
N THR A 69 4.47 -23.72 15.00
CA THR A 69 4.06 -24.64 13.94
C THR A 69 2.90 -25.59 14.30
N THR A 70 2.30 -25.44 15.48
CA THR A 70 1.08 -26.16 15.84
C THR A 70 -0.05 -25.75 14.91
N ALA A 71 -0.69 -26.72 14.26
CA ALA A 71 -1.79 -26.46 13.35
C ALA A 71 -2.99 -25.88 14.10
N LEU A 72 -3.47 -24.72 13.66
CA LEU A 72 -4.77 -24.15 14.07
C LEU A 72 -5.92 -24.69 13.22
N TRP A 73 -5.60 -25.07 11.98
CA TRP A 73 -6.56 -25.50 10.97
C TRP A 73 -5.95 -26.61 10.10
N PRO A 74 -5.96 -27.87 10.57
CA PRO A 74 -5.24 -28.98 9.94
C PRO A 74 -5.73 -29.35 8.53
N GLN A 75 -7.03 -29.20 8.25
CA GLN A 75 -7.59 -29.58 6.95
C GLN A 75 -7.46 -28.44 5.92
N ARG A 76 -6.99 -28.78 4.71
CA ARG A 76 -6.64 -27.79 3.68
C ARG A 76 -7.82 -27.29 2.83
N ARG A 77 -9.01 -27.88 2.97
CA ARG A 77 -10.15 -27.60 2.10
C ARG A 77 -10.83 -26.30 2.54
N PHE A 78 -10.81 -25.30 1.66
CA PHE A 78 -11.78 -24.21 1.72
C PHE A 78 -12.84 -24.47 0.64
N PRO A 79 -14.13 -24.32 0.94
CA PRO A 79 -15.17 -24.44 -0.07
C PRO A 79 -15.01 -23.33 -1.12
N ASP A 80 -15.18 -23.66 -2.41
CA ASP A 80 -15.12 -22.67 -3.49
C ASP A 80 -16.25 -21.64 -3.31
N LEU A 81 -15.90 -20.35 -3.40
CA LEU A 81 -16.84 -19.23 -3.49
C LEU A 81 -17.06 -18.92 -4.98
N ASP A 82 -17.38 -19.93 -5.78
CA ASP A 82 -17.87 -19.69 -7.14
C ASP A 82 -19.37 -19.39 -7.01
N TRP A 83 -19.67 -18.11 -6.84
CA TRP A 83 -21.03 -17.60 -6.79
C TRP A 83 -21.69 -17.72 -8.17
N SER A 84 -22.93 -18.18 -8.16
CA SER A 84 -23.92 -17.86 -9.18
C SER A 84 -25.21 -17.49 -8.44
N PRO A 85 -25.84 -16.35 -8.74
CA PRO A 85 -27.11 -15.99 -8.11
C PRO A 85 -28.10 -17.10 -8.41
N GLY A 86 -28.63 -17.73 -7.36
CA GLY A 86 -29.63 -18.78 -7.50
C GLY A 86 -30.86 -18.24 -8.22
N SER A 87 -31.05 -18.61 -9.48
CA SER A 87 -32.26 -18.38 -10.25
C SER A 87 -33.37 -19.27 -9.70
N GLY A 88 -33.99 -18.85 -8.59
CA GLY A 88 -35.04 -19.58 -7.90
C GLY A 88 -36.19 -18.68 -7.50
N SER A 89 -37.41 -19.23 -7.52
CA SER A 89 -38.60 -18.53 -6.99
C SER A 89 -38.37 -18.09 -5.53
N PRO A 90 -39.01 -17.01 -5.05
CA PRO A 90 -38.90 -16.55 -3.66
C PRO A 90 -39.16 -17.67 -2.64
N GLN A 91 -40.11 -18.57 -2.93
CA GLN A 91 -40.44 -19.71 -2.08
C GLN A 91 -39.29 -20.74 -1.96
N ARG A 92 -38.50 -20.93 -3.03
CA ARG A 92 -37.32 -21.81 -3.01
C ARG A 92 -36.21 -21.20 -2.16
N ARG A 93 -35.89 -19.92 -2.40
CA ARG A 93 -34.89 -19.17 -1.61
C ARG A 93 -35.22 -19.15 -0.12
N ALA A 94 -36.50 -19.02 0.20
CA ALA A 94 -36.96 -18.99 1.58
C ALA A 94 -36.89 -20.38 2.27
N ARG A 95 -37.00 -21.49 1.53
CA ARG A 95 -36.76 -22.85 2.04
C ARG A 95 -35.28 -23.13 2.24
N GLU A 96 -34.45 -22.76 1.27
CA GLU A 96 -32.98 -22.88 1.35
C GLU A 96 -32.43 -22.13 2.56
N LEU A 97 -32.92 -20.91 2.82
CA LEU A 97 -32.54 -20.15 4.01
C LEU A 97 -32.99 -20.85 5.31
N ALA A 98 -34.17 -21.46 5.34
CA ALA A 98 -34.67 -22.19 6.51
C ALA A 98 -33.82 -23.44 6.81
N GLU A 99 -33.43 -24.19 5.77
CA GLU A 99 -32.52 -25.33 5.90
C GLU A 99 -31.13 -24.87 6.35
N ALA A 100 -30.58 -23.83 5.74
CA ALA A 100 -29.27 -23.30 6.09
C ALA A 100 -29.21 -22.74 7.51
N THR A 101 -30.28 -22.08 7.98
CA THR A 101 -30.38 -21.58 9.37
C THR A 101 -30.61 -22.70 10.38
N ALA A 102 -31.23 -23.82 9.99
CA ALA A 102 -31.28 -25.02 10.84
C ALA A 102 -29.89 -25.66 10.97
N THR A 103 -29.12 -25.73 9.89
CA THR A 103 -27.71 -26.17 9.90
C THR A 103 -26.85 -25.25 10.78
N ALA A 104 -27.02 -23.93 10.64
CA ALA A 104 -26.35 -22.94 11.48
C ALA A 104 -26.65 -23.13 12.98
N ARG A 105 -27.92 -23.42 13.31
CA ARG A 105 -28.34 -23.73 14.68
C ARG A 105 -27.64 -24.98 15.21
N HIS A 106 -27.67 -26.06 14.44
CA HIS A 106 -27.05 -27.32 14.85
C HIS A 106 -25.55 -27.14 15.11
N PHE A 107 -24.84 -26.43 14.22
CA PHE A 107 -23.44 -26.08 14.43
C PHE A 107 -23.24 -25.28 15.72
N ALA A 108 -24.10 -24.31 16.00
CA ALA A 108 -24.01 -23.48 17.20
C ALA A 108 -24.24 -24.28 18.50
N GLU A 109 -25.15 -25.27 18.47
CA GLU A 109 -25.42 -26.17 19.60
C GLU A 109 -24.22 -27.08 19.90
N GLU A 110 -23.61 -27.66 18.86
CA GLU A 110 -22.39 -28.46 18.99
C GLU A 110 -21.19 -27.62 19.45
N LEU A 111 -21.07 -26.37 18.97
CA LEU A 111 -20.03 -25.44 19.44
C LEU A 111 -20.22 -25.07 20.91
N ALA A 112 -21.44 -24.81 21.35
CA ALA A 112 -21.72 -24.57 22.77
C ALA A 112 -21.32 -25.78 23.63
N ALA A 113 -21.62 -27.00 23.17
CA ALA A 113 -21.23 -28.23 23.84
C ALA A 113 -19.70 -28.40 23.90
N ALA A 114 -18.99 -28.16 22.80
CA ALA A 114 -17.52 -28.23 22.72
C ALA A 114 -16.83 -27.20 23.65
N LEU A 115 -17.41 -26.01 23.79
CA LEU A 115 -16.92 -24.95 24.69
C LEU A 115 -17.32 -25.17 26.16
N GLY A 116 -18.17 -26.17 26.46
CA GLY A 116 -18.64 -26.46 27.82
C GLY A 116 -19.66 -25.45 28.36
N VAL A 117 -20.39 -24.75 27.48
CA VAL A 117 -21.40 -23.75 27.84
C VAL A 117 -22.81 -24.21 27.49
N ILE A 118 -23.81 -23.62 28.14
CA ILE A 118 -25.23 -23.86 27.81
C ILE A 118 -25.51 -23.20 26.44
N PRO A 119 -26.25 -23.83 25.51
CA PRO A 119 -26.58 -23.24 24.21
C PRO A 119 -27.66 -22.15 24.32
N GLU A 120 -27.35 -21.02 24.96
CA GLU A 120 -28.20 -19.82 25.01
C GLU A 120 -28.15 -19.08 23.66
N LEU A 121 -28.73 -19.72 22.63
CA LEU A 121 -28.73 -19.24 21.25
C LEU A 121 -29.85 -18.24 20.99
N HIS A 122 -29.49 -17.08 20.44
CA HIS A 122 -30.42 -16.02 20.06
C HIS A 122 -30.63 -16.01 18.54
N PRO A 123 -31.88 -16.24 18.06
CA PRO A 123 -32.18 -16.08 16.63
C PRO A 123 -32.13 -14.59 16.26
N ALA A 124 -31.41 -14.27 15.19
CA ALA A 124 -31.26 -12.90 14.70
C ALA A 124 -32.20 -12.63 13.52
N TYR A 125 -32.77 -11.43 13.47
CA TYR A 125 -33.75 -11.00 12.46
C TYR A 125 -33.36 -9.64 11.87
N GLU A 126 -33.71 -9.42 10.59
CA GLU A 126 -33.83 -8.07 10.04
C GLU A 126 -34.97 -7.32 10.73
N ASP A 127 -34.79 -6.03 11.02
CA ASP A 127 -35.82 -5.22 11.69
C ASP A 127 -36.98 -4.88 10.72
N PRO A 128 -38.21 -5.37 10.98
CA PRO A 128 -39.35 -5.10 10.11
C PRO A 128 -39.64 -3.60 9.91
N TRP A 129 -39.42 -2.78 10.95
CA TRP A 129 -39.70 -1.34 10.88
C TRP A 129 -38.73 -0.61 9.97
N GLU A 130 -37.47 -1.03 9.97
CA GLU A 130 -36.44 -0.49 9.09
C GLU A 130 -36.72 -0.85 7.64
N VAL A 131 -37.15 -2.08 7.38
CA VAL A 131 -37.52 -2.56 6.04
C VAL A 131 -38.71 -1.77 5.49
N ILE A 132 -39.79 -1.62 6.28
CA ILE A 132 -40.99 -0.86 5.88
C ILE A 132 -40.63 0.61 5.64
N ARG A 133 -39.78 1.19 6.49
CA ARG A 133 -39.34 2.58 6.35
C ARG A 133 -38.49 2.78 5.09
N ALA A 134 -37.61 1.83 4.77
CA ALA A 134 -36.81 1.86 3.56
C ALA A 134 -37.68 1.74 2.30
N GLU A 135 -38.65 0.80 2.30
CA GLU A 135 -39.61 0.63 1.20
C GLU A 135 -40.46 1.88 0.99
N ALA A 136 -40.99 2.49 2.05
CA ALA A 136 -41.82 3.70 1.97
C ALA A 136 -41.06 4.95 1.49
N ARG A 137 -39.73 4.95 1.56
CA ARG A 137 -38.88 6.04 1.04
C ARG A 137 -38.62 5.92 -0.46
N LEU A 138 -38.92 4.79 -1.08
CA LEU A 138 -38.76 4.62 -2.51
C LEU A 138 -39.84 5.40 -3.28
N PRO A 139 -39.48 6.06 -4.40
CA PRO A 139 -40.44 6.63 -5.33
C PRO A 139 -41.46 5.59 -5.81
N ALA A 140 -42.73 5.97 -5.94
CA ALA A 140 -43.82 5.07 -6.34
C ALA A 140 -43.64 4.40 -7.72
N THR A 141 -42.71 4.88 -8.55
CA THR A 141 -42.36 4.34 -9.86
C THR A 141 -41.33 3.20 -9.79
N ILE A 142 -40.77 2.90 -8.62
CA ILE A 142 -39.71 1.90 -8.43
C ILE A 142 -40.30 0.69 -7.69
N ASP A 143 -40.26 -0.47 -8.33
CA ASP A 143 -40.52 -1.75 -7.66
C ASP A 143 -39.21 -2.24 -6.99
N PRO A 144 -39.15 -2.35 -5.65
CA PRO A 144 -37.97 -2.84 -4.94
C PRO A 144 -37.60 -4.28 -5.30
N ARG A 145 -38.54 -5.10 -5.80
CA ARG A 145 -38.31 -6.51 -6.18
C ARG A 145 -37.74 -6.68 -7.58
N ALA A 146 -37.75 -5.63 -8.40
CA ALA A 146 -37.22 -5.64 -9.76
C ALA A 146 -35.70 -5.33 -9.83
N ALA A 147 -35.08 -4.94 -8.71
CA ALA A 147 -33.65 -4.65 -8.64
C ALA A 147 -32.83 -5.92 -8.94
N THR A 148 -32.31 -6.00 -10.15
CA THR A 148 -31.64 -7.19 -10.70
C THR A 148 -30.25 -6.86 -11.27
N SER A 149 -29.83 -5.59 -11.21
CA SER A 149 -28.57 -5.10 -11.75
C SER A 149 -27.53 -4.84 -10.66
N LEU A 150 -26.24 -4.99 -11.01
CA LEU A 150 -25.09 -4.54 -10.21
C LEU A 150 -24.99 -3.01 -10.10
N ASP A 151 -25.68 -2.27 -10.99
CA ASP A 151 -25.71 -0.80 -11.02
C ASP A 151 -26.84 -0.21 -10.14
N ASP A 152 -27.69 -1.06 -9.53
CA ASP A 152 -28.68 -0.59 -8.59
C ASP A 152 -28.02 -0.18 -7.26
N SER A 153 -28.54 0.86 -6.60
CA SER A 153 -27.97 1.31 -5.33
C SER A 153 -28.00 0.15 -4.33
N GLU A 154 -26.90 -0.09 -3.62
CA GLU A 154 -26.73 -1.28 -2.76
C GLU A 154 -27.88 -1.46 -1.76
N GLU A 155 -28.43 -0.36 -1.27
CA GLU A 155 -29.61 -0.31 -0.40
C GLU A 155 -30.86 -0.93 -1.06
N ARG A 156 -31.04 -0.76 -2.38
CA ARG A 156 -32.11 -1.39 -3.16
C ARG A 156 -31.87 -2.89 -3.32
N GLY A 157 -30.64 -3.31 -3.59
CA GLY A 157 -30.29 -4.74 -3.66
C GLY A 157 -30.48 -5.48 -2.33
N ARG A 158 -30.20 -4.80 -1.21
CA ARG A 158 -30.53 -5.28 0.15
C ARG A 158 -32.03 -5.46 0.32
N LEU A 159 -32.79 -4.39 0.07
CA LEU A 159 -34.23 -4.37 0.29
C LEU A 159 -34.93 -5.46 -0.54
N ALA A 160 -34.52 -5.65 -1.80
CA ALA A 160 -34.98 -6.73 -2.67
C ALA A 160 -34.77 -8.11 -2.03
N ARG A 161 -33.56 -8.39 -1.52
CA ARG A 161 -33.23 -9.67 -0.85
C ARG A 161 -34.08 -9.89 0.39
N VAL A 162 -34.23 -8.89 1.25
CA VAL A 162 -35.01 -9.02 2.49
C VAL A 162 -36.50 -9.24 2.19
N LEU A 163 -37.05 -8.53 1.20
CA LEU A 163 -38.44 -8.69 0.77
C LEU A 163 -38.71 -10.04 0.08
N ASP A 164 -37.70 -10.61 -0.59
CA ASP A 164 -37.78 -11.93 -1.22
C ASP A 164 -37.60 -13.09 -0.25
N GLN A 165 -36.70 -12.95 0.74
CA GLN A 165 -36.51 -13.92 1.81
C GLN A 165 -37.70 -13.94 2.78
N GLY A 166 -38.34 -12.79 2.98
CA GLY A 166 -39.50 -12.59 3.84
C GLY A 166 -39.12 -11.99 5.20
N VAL A 167 -39.81 -10.90 5.56
CA VAL A 167 -39.61 -10.17 6.81
C VAL A 167 -40.02 -11.04 8.01
N GLY A 168 -39.14 -11.16 9.01
CA GLY A 168 -39.38 -11.95 10.23
C GLY A 168 -38.83 -13.38 10.20
N ARG A 169 -38.05 -13.76 9.18
CA ARG A 169 -37.29 -15.02 9.20
C ARG A 169 -35.98 -14.87 9.96
N VAL A 170 -35.54 -15.97 10.59
CA VAL A 170 -34.21 -16.05 11.18
C VAL A 170 -33.20 -15.97 10.05
N ILE A 171 -32.18 -15.13 10.19
CA ILE A 171 -31.09 -15.02 9.22
C ILE A 171 -29.77 -15.61 9.73
N GLY A 172 -29.69 -15.91 11.04
CA GLY A 172 -28.54 -16.51 11.68
C GLY A 172 -28.74 -16.64 13.18
N TRP A 173 -27.74 -17.20 13.86
CA TRP A 173 -27.78 -17.46 15.30
C TRP A 173 -26.62 -16.77 16.01
N VAL A 174 -26.88 -16.28 17.21
CA VAL A 174 -25.89 -15.59 18.03
C VAL A 174 -25.74 -16.30 19.36
N LEU A 175 -24.50 -16.63 19.71
CA LEU A 175 -24.11 -17.22 20.98
C LEU A 175 -23.29 -16.19 21.78
N PRO A 176 -23.86 -15.56 22.81
CA PRO A 176 -23.12 -14.71 23.73
C PRO A 176 -22.00 -15.50 24.38
N LEU A 177 -20.77 -15.01 24.25
CA LEU A 177 -19.59 -15.75 24.68
C LEU A 177 -18.52 -14.78 25.18
N ALA A 178 -18.00 -15.06 26.37
CA ALA A 178 -16.83 -14.40 26.92
C ALA A 178 -15.91 -15.41 27.62
N ARG A 179 -14.66 -15.02 27.80
CA ARG A 179 -13.69 -15.73 28.61
C ARG A 179 -13.69 -15.12 30.02
N ALA A 180 -13.87 -15.93 31.06
CA ALA A 180 -13.78 -15.50 32.46
C ALA A 180 -13.13 -16.59 33.30
N GLU A 181 -12.11 -16.23 34.10
CA GLU A 181 -11.37 -17.15 35.00
C GLU A 181 -10.95 -18.47 34.30
N ASP A 182 -10.37 -18.36 33.10
CA ASP A 182 -9.94 -19.49 32.26
C ASP A 182 -11.05 -20.46 31.79
N ALA A 183 -12.32 -20.07 31.91
CA ALA A 183 -13.46 -20.81 31.39
C ALA A 183 -14.27 -20.00 30.37
N TRP A 184 -14.89 -20.68 29.40
CA TRP A 184 -15.89 -20.06 28.54
C TRP A 184 -17.18 -19.86 29.33
N ARG A 185 -17.78 -18.67 29.21
CA ARG A 185 -19.04 -18.32 29.85
C ARG A 185 -19.99 -17.76 28.80
N THR A 186 -21.27 -18.03 29.01
CA THR A 186 -22.37 -17.52 28.20
C THR A 186 -23.40 -16.86 29.11
N GLN A 187 -24.22 -15.99 28.52
CA GLN A 187 -25.30 -15.31 29.22
C GLN A 187 -26.47 -15.13 28.28
N ARG A 188 -27.69 -15.37 28.79
CA ARG A 188 -28.90 -15.05 28.06
C ARG A 188 -29.07 -13.54 27.93
N TRP A 189 -29.11 -13.06 26.70
CA TRP A 189 -29.42 -11.66 26.39
C TRP A 189 -30.91 -11.38 26.53
N THR A 190 -31.23 -10.19 27.03
CA THR A 190 -32.61 -9.70 27.11
C THR A 190 -32.71 -8.34 26.43
N PHE A 191 -33.73 -8.21 25.59
CA PHE A 191 -34.00 -7.03 24.78
C PHE A 191 -35.37 -6.46 25.12
N ARG A 192 -35.53 -5.15 25.01
CA ARG A 192 -36.83 -4.49 25.20
C ARG A 192 -37.91 -4.98 24.23
N ARG A 193 -37.51 -5.35 23.01
CA ARG A 193 -38.40 -5.89 21.96
C ARG A 193 -38.45 -7.42 21.92
N GLU A 194 -37.93 -8.08 22.96
CA GLU A 194 -37.84 -9.55 23.15
C GLU A 194 -37.02 -10.34 22.12
N HIS A 195 -36.87 -9.82 20.89
CA HIS A 195 -36.09 -10.42 19.81
C HIS A 195 -34.80 -9.62 19.52
N LEU A 196 -33.80 -10.32 18.96
CA LEU A 196 -32.57 -9.74 18.44
C LEU A 196 -32.81 -9.20 17.02
N PHE A 197 -33.13 -7.91 16.93
CA PHE A 197 -33.22 -7.19 15.65
C PHE A 197 -31.88 -6.54 15.31
N LEU A 198 -31.34 -6.85 14.14
CA LEU A 198 -30.03 -6.37 13.71
C LEU A 198 -30.10 -4.90 13.26
N LEU A 199 -28.97 -4.20 13.43
CA LEU A 199 -28.78 -2.87 12.86
C LEU A 199 -28.84 -2.94 11.32
N PRO A 200 -29.38 -1.92 10.65
CA PRO A 200 -29.48 -1.93 9.20
C PRO A 200 -28.09 -1.85 8.54
N GLY A 201 -27.86 -2.67 7.51
CA GLY A 201 -26.65 -2.62 6.69
C GLY A 201 -26.37 -3.92 5.96
N GLU A 202 -25.31 -3.98 5.17
CA GLU A 202 -24.85 -5.18 4.45
C GLU A 202 -23.65 -5.86 5.13
N SER A 203 -23.20 -5.33 6.27
CA SER A 203 -22.10 -5.92 7.03
C SER A 203 -22.49 -7.28 7.63
N PRO A 204 -21.51 -8.15 7.90
CA PRO A 204 -21.72 -9.41 8.61
C PRO A 204 -22.56 -9.29 9.87
N LEU A 205 -23.31 -10.35 10.20
CA LEU A 205 -24.23 -10.38 11.34
C LEU A 205 -23.59 -9.88 12.65
N GLY A 206 -22.35 -10.29 12.92
CA GLY A 206 -21.62 -9.91 14.14
C GLY A 206 -21.30 -8.42 14.29
N LEU A 207 -21.27 -7.64 13.20
CA LEU A 207 -21.07 -6.18 13.25
C LEU A 207 -22.37 -5.40 13.35
N ARG A 208 -23.52 -6.07 13.16
CA ARG A 208 -24.84 -5.46 13.23
C ARG A 208 -25.57 -5.78 14.53
N LEU A 209 -24.88 -6.27 15.55
CA LEU A 209 -25.47 -6.61 16.84
C LEU A 209 -25.85 -5.32 17.61
N PRO A 210 -27.11 -5.16 18.08
CA PRO A 210 -27.56 -3.99 18.83
C PRO A 210 -27.12 -4.07 20.30
N LEU A 211 -25.80 -4.11 20.56
CA LEU A 211 -25.25 -4.34 21.91
C LEU A 211 -25.69 -3.28 22.92
N ASP A 212 -25.93 -2.04 22.50
CA ASP A 212 -26.43 -0.96 23.37
C ASP A 212 -27.87 -1.16 23.84
N SER A 213 -28.65 -2.00 23.14
CA SER A 213 -30.05 -2.30 23.48
C SER A 213 -30.18 -3.42 24.51
N LEU A 214 -29.07 -4.01 24.96
CA LEU A 214 -29.07 -5.06 25.98
C LEU A 214 -29.43 -4.50 27.35
N LEU A 215 -30.43 -5.13 27.99
CA LEU A 215 -30.82 -4.84 29.37
C LEU A 215 -29.86 -5.57 30.33
N GLY A 216 -29.42 -4.88 31.40
CA GLY A 216 -28.53 -5.45 32.42
C GLY A 216 -27.30 -4.59 32.70
N THR A 217 -26.29 -5.20 33.31
CA THR A 217 -25.07 -4.52 33.78
C THR A 217 -24.33 -3.82 32.62
N PRO A 218 -23.79 -2.59 32.83
CA PRO A 218 -23.02 -1.87 31.81
C PRO A 218 -21.79 -2.66 31.32
N PRO A 219 -21.27 -2.35 30.12
CA PRO A 219 -20.14 -3.05 29.55
C PRO A 219 -18.93 -3.09 30.50
N PRO A 220 -18.17 -4.20 30.56
CA PRO A 220 -16.85 -4.16 31.16
C PRO A 220 -15.97 -3.18 30.36
N THR A 221 -15.26 -2.31 31.07
CA THR A 221 -14.23 -1.44 30.50
C THR A 221 -12.99 -2.29 30.26
N TRP A 222 -12.66 -2.54 28.99
CA TRP A 222 -11.40 -3.17 28.64
C TRP A 222 -10.29 -2.15 28.93
N ALA A 223 -9.35 -2.51 29.81
CA ALA A 223 -8.10 -1.77 29.92
C ALA A 223 -7.27 -2.12 28.67
N GLU A 224 -7.13 -1.17 27.75
CA GLU A 224 -6.11 -1.28 26.71
C GLU A 224 -4.74 -1.21 27.40
N GLU A 225 -3.86 -2.19 27.16
CA GLU A 225 -2.43 -2.07 27.50
C GLU A 225 -1.81 -1.00 26.59
N ASP A 226 -2.10 0.25 26.93
CA ASP A 226 -1.55 1.42 26.25
C ASP A 226 -0.16 1.71 26.81
N LEU A 227 0.77 2.10 25.94
CA LEU A 227 1.90 2.89 26.41
C LEU A 227 1.31 4.15 27.05
N PRO A 228 1.52 4.40 28.35
CA PRO A 228 0.93 5.55 29.03
C PRO A 228 1.29 6.82 28.27
N ASP A 229 0.29 7.64 27.96
CA ASP A 229 0.50 8.93 27.32
C ASP A 229 1.03 9.90 28.38
N PRO A 230 2.32 10.28 28.35
CA PRO A 230 2.90 11.12 29.38
C PRO A 230 2.39 12.57 29.34
N ARG A 231 1.51 12.91 28.39
CA ARG A 231 0.83 14.22 28.31
C ARG A 231 -0.58 14.21 28.90
N ARG A 232 -1.12 13.03 29.22
CA ARG A 232 -2.36 12.91 29.97
C ARG A 232 -1.99 12.97 31.44
N ASP A 233 -2.39 14.03 32.13
CA ASP A 233 -2.40 14.04 33.59
C ASP A 233 -3.21 12.82 34.04
N GLU A 234 -2.59 11.93 34.82
CA GLU A 234 -3.36 10.85 35.45
C GLU A 234 -4.45 11.49 36.33
N PRO A 235 -5.72 11.05 36.25
CA PRO A 235 -6.71 11.49 37.23
C PRO A 235 -6.24 11.04 38.62
N ASP A 236 -5.97 12.02 39.48
CA ASP A 236 -5.50 11.89 40.87
C ASP A 236 -5.70 10.48 41.46
N ALA A 237 -4.60 9.75 41.63
CA ALA A 237 -4.56 8.54 42.41
C ALA A 237 -5.09 8.86 43.83
N LYS A 238 -6.35 8.48 44.09
CA LYS A 238 -6.93 8.62 45.44
C LYS A 238 -6.05 7.85 46.42
N PRO A 239 -5.69 8.45 47.58
CA PRO A 239 -4.74 7.86 48.50
C PRO A 239 -5.25 6.52 49.03
N ALA A 240 -4.33 5.56 49.11
CA ALA A 240 -4.55 4.23 49.65
C ALA A 240 -5.15 4.31 51.06
N HIS A 241 -6.38 3.83 51.21
CA HIS A 241 -6.94 3.53 52.52
C HIS A 241 -6.55 2.10 52.93
N ASP A 242 -5.95 2.02 54.10
CA ASP A 242 -5.51 0.84 54.86
C ASP A 242 -6.28 -0.46 54.56
N VAL A 243 -5.57 -1.43 53.97
CA VAL A 243 -5.99 -2.83 53.97
C VAL A 243 -5.52 -3.46 55.27
N ALA A 244 -6.41 -3.46 56.27
CA ALA A 244 -6.26 -4.32 57.43
C ALA A 244 -6.32 -5.80 56.97
N GLN A 245 -5.23 -6.53 57.22
CA GLN A 245 -5.15 -7.98 57.04
C GLN A 245 -6.12 -8.70 57.98
N PRO A 246 -6.98 -9.61 57.50
CA PRO A 246 -7.55 -10.65 58.34
C PRO A 246 -6.68 -11.91 58.26
N ARG A 247 -6.36 -12.41 59.44
CA ARG A 247 -5.65 -13.67 59.68
C ARG A 247 -6.44 -14.87 59.15
N MET A 248 -5.64 -15.82 58.72
CA MET A 248 -5.98 -17.18 58.32
C MET A 248 -6.57 -17.96 59.50
N GLU A 249 -7.84 -18.35 59.40
CA GLU A 249 -8.42 -19.44 60.17
C GLU A 249 -9.08 -20.45 59.23
N SER A 250 -8.59 -21.68 59.35
CA SER A 250 -9.01 -22.88 58.63
C SER A 250 -10.43 -23.30 59.01
N ARG A 251 -11.32 -23.44 58.03
CA ARG A 251 -12.52 -24.27 58.17
C ARG A 251 -12.70 -25.15 56.93
N VAL A 252 -12.35 -26.42 57.11
CA VAL A 252 -12.69 -27.52 56.21
C VAL A 252 -14.18 -27.78 56.36
N GLU A 253 -14.99 -27.44 55.36
CA GLU A 253 -16.36 -27.93 55.24
C GLU A 253 -16.70 -28.35 53.81
N ARG A 254 -17.51 -29.41 53.74
CA ARG A 254 -17.65 -30.35 52.64
C ARG A 254 -18.58 -29.81 51.56
N ARG A 255 -18.16 -30.06 50.32
CA ARG A 255 -18.92 -30.27 49.08
C ARG A 255 -20.45 -30.34 49.28
N ALA A 256 -21.14 -29.30 48.86
CA ALA A 256 -22.53 -29.33 48.43
C ALA A 256 -22.61 -28.68 47.04
N VAL A 257 -23.20 -29.41 46.09
CA VAL A 257 -23.46 -28.94 44.73
C VAL A 257 -24.54 -27.85 44.82
N ALA A 258 -24.12 -26.59 44.85
CA ALA A 258 -25.01 -25.44 44.72
C ALA A 258 -25.24 -25.17 43.24
N ARG A 259 -26.51 -25.06 42.83
CA ARG A 259 -26.93 -24.51 41.53
C ARG A 259 -26.24 -23.14 41.33
N PRO A 260 -25.73 -22.81 40.13
CA PRO A 260 -25.21 -21.48 39.89
C PRO A 260 -26.38 -20.49 39.98
N GLU A 261 -26.35 -19.61 40.98
CA GLU A 261 -27.14 -18.38 40.93
C GLU A 261 -26.70 -17.60 39.69
N ARG A 262 -27.67 -17.14 38.90
CA ARG A 262 -27.45 -16.33 37.69
C ARG A 262 -26.92 -14.95 38.10
N THR A 263 -25.62 -14.85 38.35
CA THR A 263 -24.93 -13.57 38.35
C THR A 263 -24.91 -13.04 36.92
N ASP A 264 -25.50 -11.87 36.70
CA ASP A 264 -25.39 -11.13 35.44
C ASP A 264 -23.91 -10.77 35.21
N LEU A 265 -23.28 -11.44 34.25
CA LEU A 265 -21.85 -11.28 33.95
C LEU A 265 -21.58 -10.08 33.01
N GLY A 266 -22.61 -9.39 32.54
CA GLY A 266 -22.47 -8.27 31.61
C GLY A 266 -21.83 -8.64 30.28
N ILE A 267 -21.99 -9.88 29.80
CA ILE A 267 -21.35 -10.35 28.55
C ILE A 267 -21.97 -9.61 27.35
N ARG A 268 -21.16 -8.84 26.63
CA ARG A 268 -21.57 -8.10 25.41
C ARG A 268 -20.80 -8.52 24.15
N THR A 269 -20.02 -9.60 24.24
CA THR A 269 -19.35 -10.24 23.11
C THR A 269 -20.12 -11.49 22.71
N ALA A 270 -20.12 -11.82 21.41
CA ALA A 270 -20.81 -13.00 20.91
C ALA A 270 -20.17 -13.55 19.63
N ILE A 271 -20.31 -14.86 19.45
CA ILE A 271 -20.10 -15.51 18.15
C ILE A 271 -21.40 -15.43 17.37
N SER A 272 -21.30 -15.07 16.10
CA SER A 272 -22.44 -15.10 15.17
C SER A 272 -22.23 -16.16 14.11
N ILE A 273 -23.28 -16.90 13.79
CA ILE A 273 -23.27 -17.94 12.77
C ILE A 273 -24.33 -17.58 11.74
N GLU A 274 -23.87 -17.23 10.54
CA GLU A 274 -24.68 -16.68 9.46
C GLU A 274 -24.57 -17.56 8.20
N PRO A 275 -25.66 -18.21 7.76
CA PRO A 275 -25.72 -18.76 6.41
C PRO A 275 -25.81 -17.61 5.39
N ARG A 276 -24.74 -17.41 4.62
CA ARG A 276 -24.64 -16.36 3.59
C ARG A 276 -24.07 -16.94 2.31
N ASP A 277 -24.75 -16.68 1.19
CA ASP A 277 -24.38 -17.14 -0.16
C ASP A 277 -24.18 -18.65 -0.28
N GLY A 278 -25.02 -19.43 0.41
CA GLY A 278 -24.95 -20.90 0.41
C GLY A 278 -23.78 -21.48 1.21
N GLN A 279 -23.06 -20.64 1.96
CA GLN A 279 -21.97 -21.02 2.85
C GLN A 279 -22.30 -20.63 4.30
N LEU A 280 -21.65 -21.28 5.26
CA LEU A 280 -21.81 -20.95 6.68
C LEU A 280 -20.64 -20.08 7.15
N TRP A 281 -20.94 -18.88 7.63
CA TRP A 281 -19.96 -17.92 8.13
C TRP A 281 -20.00 -17.87 9.65
N ILE A 282 -18.83 -17.88 10.27
CA ILE A 282 -18.67 -17.75 11.72
C ILE A 282 -17.92 -16.47 12.01
N PHE A 283 -18.62 -15.53 12.65
CA PHE A 283 -18.07 -14.27 13.08
C PHE A 283 -17.43 -14.43 14.47
N LEU A 284 -16.12 -14.19 14.55
CA LEU A 284 -15.35 -14.23 15.78
C LEU A 284 -15.45 -12.91 16.55
N PRO A 285 -15.80 -12.92 17.85
CA PRO A 285 -15.80 -11.73 18.70
C PRO A 285 -14.38 -11.23 18.98
N PRO A 286 -14.23 -10.00 19.51
CA PRO A 286 -12.95 -9.58 20.07
C PRO A 286 -12.59 -10.45 21.28
N LEU A 287 -11.32 -10.85 21.37
CA LEU A 287 -10.78 -11.69 22.44
C LEU A 287 -9.59 -11.00 23.09
N ALA A 288 -9.37 -11.27 24.38
CA ALA A 288 -8.34 -10.62 25.18
C ALA A 288 -6.92 -11.14 24.86
N THR A 289 -6.78 -12.43 24.57
CA THR A 289 -5.47 -13.08 24.34
C THR A 289 -5.45 -13.87 23.02
N PHE A 290 -4.25 -14.11 22.50
CA PHE A 290 -4.07 -14.94 21.29
C PHE A 290 -4.33 -16.42 21.59
N GLU A 291 -4.05 -16.85 22.81
CA GLU A 291 -4.30 -18.19 23.31
C GLU A 291 -5.81 -18.50 23.31
N ASP A 292 -6.64 -17.56 23.75
CA ASP A 292 -8.10 -17.69 23.68
C ASP A 292 -8.60 -17.75 22.23
N PHE A 293 -7.98 -16.98 21.33
CA PHE A 293 -8.28 -17.05 19.90
C PHE A 293 -7.96 -18.44 19.34
N CYS A 294 -6.79 -18.99 19.67
CA CYS A 294 -6.40 -20.34 19.25
C CYS A 294 -7.33 -21.40 19.80
N ALA A 295 -7.73 -21.29 21.08
CA ALA A 295 -8.66 -22.23 21.72
C ALA A 295 -10.05 -22.19 21.05
N LEU A 296 -10.55 -20.99 20.73
CA LEU A 296 -11.84 -20.85 20.05
C LEU A 296 -11.80 -21.39 18.62
N VAL A 297 -10.78 -21.04 17.84
CA VAL A 297 -10.63 -21.54 16.47
C VAL A 297 -10.46 -23.05 16.45
N GLY A 298 -9.71 -23.62 17.40
CA GLY A 298 -9.58 -25.07 17.55
C GLY A 298 -10.94 -25.75 17.84
N ALA A 299 -11.72 -25.23 18.79
CA ALA A 299 -13.06 -25.75 19.07
C ALA A 299 -14.00 -25.66 17.86
N ILE A 300 -13.92 -24.58 17.08
CA ILE A 300 -14.67 -24.42 15.85
C ILE A 300 -14.25 -25.46 14.80
N ASP A 301 -12.95 -25.73 14.65
CA ASP A 301 -12.46 -26.75 13.71
C ASP A 301 -12.87 -28.17 14.13
N ASP A 302 -12.83 -28.49 15.42
CA ASP A 302 -13.28 -29.78 15.95
C ASP A 302 -14.75 -30.04 15.62
N VAL A 303 -15.61 -29.03 15.83
CA VAL A 303 -17.05 -29.09 15.49
C VAL A 303 -17.26 -29.19 13.99
N ARG A 304 -16.51 -28.41 13.20
CA ARG A 304 -16.53 -28.46 11.74
C ARG A 304 -16.27 -29.87 11.21
N VAL A 305 -15.26 -30.55 11.76
CA VAL A 305 -14.92 -31.93 11.42
C VAL A 305 -15.99 -32.91 11.89
N ALA A 306 -16.48 -32.76 13.13
CA ALA A 306 -17.47 -33.65 13.72
C ALA A 306 -18.80 -33.63 12.94
N VAL A 307 -19.27 -32.43 12.56
CA VAL A 307 -20.55 -32.24 11.85
C VAL A 307 -20.38 -32.33 10.33
N SER A 308 -19.15 -32.33 9.82
CA SER A 308 -18.84 -32.38 8.38
C SER A 308 -19.47 -31.23 7.57
N ILE A 309 -19.45 -30.02 8.13
CA ILE A 309 -19.92 -28.79 7.48
C ILE A 309 -18.72 -27.92 7.14
N ASP A 310 -18.62 -27.44 5.90
CA ASP A 310 -17.61 -26.45 5.53
C ASP A 310 -18.04 -25.05 5.99
N ILE A 311 -17.09 -24.26 6.50
CA ILE A 311 -17.33 -22.93 7.07
C ILE A 311 -16.29 -21.92 6.62
N HIS A 312 -16.63 -20.63 6.73
CA HIS A 312 -15.70 -19.52 6.63
C HIS A 312 -15.61 -18.76 7.96
N LEU A 313 -14.42 -18.28 8.32
CA LEU A 313 -14.24 -17.42 9.47
C LEU A 313 -14.21 -15.96 9.05
N GLU A 314 -14.92 -15.12 9.78
CA GLU A 314 -14.85 -13.67 9.69
C GLU A 314 -14.82 -13.01 11.06
N GLY A 315 -14.56 -11.71 11.14
CA GLY A 315 -14.69 -10.94 12.39
C GLY A 315 -13.40 -10.30 12.90
N TYR A 316 -13.25 -10.22 14.21
CA TYR A 316 -12.14 -9.49 14.83
C TYR A 316 -10.82 -10.28 14.76
N PRO A 317 -9.68 -9.61 14.44
CA PRO A 317 -8.39 -10.27 14.43
C PRO A 317 -7.95 -10.63 15.86
N PRO A 318 -7.04 -11.60 16.02
CA PRO A 318 -6.44 -11.87 17.33
C PRO A 318 -5.65 -10.66 17.84
N PRO A 319 -5.55 -10.49 19.17
CA PRO A 319 -4.68 -9.50 19.77
C PRO A 319 -3.19 -9.82 19.49
N PRO A 320 -2.29 -8.82 19.59
CA PRO A 320 -0.86 -9.04 19.41
C PRO A 320 -0.31 -10.11 20.36
N SER A 321 0.57 -10.99 19.87
CA SER A 321 1.27 -11.97 20.71
C SER A 321 2.63 -12.33 20.11
N PRO A 322 3.67 -12.61 20.93
CA PRO A 322 4.96 -13.10 20.45
C PRO A 322 4.86 -14.43 19.67
N THR A 323 3.85 -15.25 19.94
CA THR A 323 3.64 -16.55 19.29
C THR A 323 2.78 -16.46 18.02
N LEU A 324 2.21 -15.27 17.73
CA LEU A 324 1.40 -15.01 16.54
C LEU A 324 2.28 -14.86 15.29
N LEU A 325 1.91 -15.60 14.24
CA LEU A 325 2.31 -15.35 12.86
C LEU A 325 1.08 -14.84 12.11
N ARG A 326 1.14 -13.61 11.60
CA ARG A 326 0.06 -13.00 10.83
C ARG A 326 0.60 -12.28 9.61
N PHE A 327 -0.09 -12.45 8.49
CA PHE A 327 0.12 -11.70 7.26
C PHE A 327 -1.21 -11.57 6.53
N ALA A 328 -1.34 -10.60 5.62
CA ALA A 328 -2.65 -10.32 5.01
C ALA A 328 -2.56 -10.02 3.52
N VAL A 329 -3.60 -10.40 2.78
CA VAL A 329 -3.81 -9.99 1.38
C VAL A 329 -4.98 -9.01 1.35
N THR A 330 -4.74 -7.81 0.81
CA THR A 330 -5.71 -6.71 0.81
C THR A 330 -5.83 -6.07 -0.57
N PRO A 331 -7.01 -5.60 -0.98
CA PRO A 331 -7.20 -4.89 -2.24
C PRO A 331 -6.93 -3.39 -2.03
N ASP A 332 -6.13 -2.83 -2.93
CA ASP A 332 -5.94 -1.39 -3.05
C ASP A 332 -6.26 -0.92 -4.48
N PRO A 333 -6.40 0.39 -4.71
CA PRO A 333 -6.72 0.93 -6.03
C PRO A 333 -5.72 0.42 -7.06
N GLY A 334 -6.19 -0.33 -8.05
CA GLY A 334 -5.36 -0.92 -9.09
C GLY A 334 -4.46 -2.11 -8.69
N VAL A 335 -4.31 -2.48 -7.41
CA VAL A 335 -3.35 -3.52 -6.98
C VAL A 335 -3.91 -4.46 -5.90
N LEU A 336 -3.25 -5.61 -5.74
CA LEU A 336 -3.32 -6.44 -4.53
C LEU A 336 -2.08 -6.19 -3.67
N GLU A 337 -2.27 -5.86 -2.41
CA GLU A 337 -1.22 -5.71 -1.41
C GLU A 337 -1.07 -7.00 -0.60
N VAL A 338 0.18 -7.36 -0.29
CA VAL A 338 0.51 -8.46 0.62
C VAL A 338 1.31 -7.86 1.78
N ASN A 339 0.70 -7.84 2.96
CA ASN A 339 1.32 -7.40 4.20
C ASN A 339 2.11 -8.56 4.80
N LEU A 340 3.43 -8.46 4.81
CA LEU A 340 4.33 -9.55 5.18
C LEU A 340 4.59 -9.64 6.69
N PRO A 341 4.81 -10.86 7.23
CA PRO A 341 5.15 -11.01 8.64
C PRO A 341 6.57 -10.50 8.92
N PRO A 342 6.84 -9.98 10.13
CA PRO A 342 8.16 -9.42 10.47
C PRO A 342 9.24 -10.51 10.46
N GLN A 343 10.40 -10.16 9.90
CA GLN A 343 11.57 -11.05 9.79
C GLN A 343 12.76 -10.50 10.57
N THR A 344 13.51 -11.38 11.21
CA THR A 344 14.68 -11.00 12.02
C THR A 344 15.97 -10.88 11.20
N SER A 345 16.03 -11.51 10.02
CA SER A 345 17.23 -11.50 9.15
C SER A 345 16.90 -11.17 7.70
N ALA A 346 17.88 -10.60 6.98
CA ALA A 346 17.75 -10.30 5.56
C ALA A 346 17.60 -11.56 4.69
N ARG A 347 18.22 -12.68 5.10
CA ARG A 347 18.10 -13.97 4.44
C ARG A 347 16.66 -14.48 4.49
N ALA A 348 16.05 -14.51 5.67
CA ALA A 348 14.67 -14.93 5.83
C ALA A 348 13.70 -14.03 5.05
N MET A 349 13.95 -12.72 5.01
CA MET A 349 13.16 -11.80 4.18
C MET A 349 13.31 -12.07 2.67
N ALA A 350 14.52 -12.40 2.20
CA ALA A 350 14.74 -12.74 0.80
C ALA A 350 14.04 -14.05 0.39
N GLU A 351 14.06 -15.06 1.24
CA GLU A 351 13.34 -16.33 1.06
C GLU A 351 11.82 -16.14 1.07
N LEU A 352 11.33 -15.29 1.97
CA LEU A 352 9.92 -14.88 2.02
C LEU A 352 9.51 -14.17 0.73
N HIS A 353 10.30 -13.20 0.25
CA HIS A 353 10.02 -12.52 -1.02
C HIS A 353 9.99 -13.52 -2.19
N ALA A 354 10.96 -14.43 -2.29
CA ALA A 354 10.94 -15.45 -3.34
C ALA A 354 9.65 -16.29 -3.30
N THR A 355 9.26 -16.75 -2.12
CA THR A 355 8.02 -17.54 -1.94
C THR A 355 6.77 -16.76 -2.32
N VAL A 356 6.70 -15.47 -1.96
CA VAL A 356 5.55 -14.61 -2.26
C VAL A 356 5.45 -14.33 -3.76
N PHE A 357 6.57 -14.03 -4.44
CA PHE A 357 6.59 -13.81 -5.88
C PHE A 357 6.22 -15.08 -6.66
N ASP A 358 6.75 -16.24 -6.27
CA ASP A 358 6.43 -17.52 -6.91
C ASP A 358 4.95 -17.87 -6.75
N THR A 359 4.40 -17.62 -5.57
CA THR A 359 2.96 -17.84 -5.29
C THR A 359 2.09 -16.86 -6.10
N ALA A 360 2.44 -15.58 -6.11
CA ALA A 360 1.73 -14.58 -6.91
C ALA A 360 1.70 -14.97 -8.40
N LEU A 361 2.82 -15.42 -8.95
CA LEU A 361 2.90 -15.87 -10.33
C LEU A 361 1.99 -17.09 -10.60
N ALA A 362 1.95 -18.06 -9.68
CA ALA A 362 1.05 -19.22 -9.75
C ALA A 362 -0.44 -18.84 -9.68
N CYS A 363 -0.76 -17.69 -9.08
CA CYS A 363 -2.09 -17.10 -9.06
C CYS A 363 -2.40 -16.20 -10.28
N GLY A 364 -1.48 -16.11 -11.25
CA GLY A 364 -1.61 -15.26 -12.43
C GLY A 364 -1.49 -13.77 -12.11
N LEU A 365 -0.69 -13.44 -11.10
CA LEU A 365 -0.34 -12.08 -10.70
C LEU A 365 1.12 -11.79 -11.04
N THR A 366 1.46 -10.51 -11.22
CA THR A 366 2.82 -10.02 -11.50
C THR A 366 3.09 -8.71 -10.78
N ALA A 367 4.35 -8.40 -10.52
CA ALA A 367 4.79 -7.11 -9.98
C ALA A 367 5.09 -6.06 -11.06
N GLU A 368 5.00 -6.45 -12.34
CA GLU A 368 5.40 -5.63 -13.48
C GLU A 368 4.20 -5.01 -14.20
N ARG A 369 4.33 -3.74 -14.60
CA ARG A 369 3.48 -3.07 -15.59
C ARG A 369 4.32 -2.49 -16.70
N TYR A 370 3.66 -2.18 -17.82
CA TYR A 370 4.28 -1.50 -18.94
C TYR A 370 3.49 -0.25 -19.30
N LEU A 371 4.22 0.84 -19.57
CA LEU A 371 3.66 2.06 -20.13
C LEU A 371 3.40 1.88 -21.64
N LEU A 372 2.59 2.77 -22.23
CA LEU A 372 2.26 2.75 -23.67
C LEU A 372 3.51 2.71 -24.56
N ASP A 373 4.56 3.41 -24.16
CA ASP A 373 5.82 3.53 -24.86
C ASP A 373 6.78 2.34 -24.64
N GLY A 374 6.32 1.32 -23.92
CA GLY A 374 7.07 0.11 -23.59
C GLY A 374 7.99 0.23 -22.38
N ARG A 375 8.08 1.36 -21.68
CA ARG A 375 8.84 1.41 -20.40
C ARG A 375 8.22 0.48 -19.37
N ALA A 376 9.08 -0.26 -18.65
CA ALA A 376 8.65 -1.06 -17.52
C ALA A 376 8.46 -0.17 -16.30
N ALA A 377 7.42 -0.45 -15.53
CA ALA A 377 7.11 0.20 -14.26
C ALA A 377 6.77 -0.86 -13.21
N GLY A 378 6.84 -0.47 -11.93
CA GLY A 378 6.31 -1.31 -10.85
C GLY A 378 4.81 -1.49 -10.97
N SER A 379 4.23 -2.26 -10.06
CA SER A 379 2.82 -2.63 -10.12
C SER A 379 1.84 -1.43 -9.95
N GLY A 380 2.33 -0.21 -9.77
CA GLY A 380 1.56 1.00 -9.43
C GLY A 380 1.36 1.22 -7.93
N GLY A 381 1.76 0.27 -7.09
CA GLY A 381 1.82 0.40 -5.63
C GLY A 381 3.27 0.41 -5.11
N GLY A 382 3.42 0.67 -3.81
CA GLY A 382 4.72 0.71 -3.13
C GLY A 382 5.25 -0.66 -2.69
N ASN A 383 6.55 -0.71 -2.39
CA ASN A 383 7.20 -1.74 -1.61
C ASN A 383 7.73 -1.13 -0.31
N HIS A 384 6.81 -0.76 0.57
CA HIS A 384 7.16 -0.08 1.81
C HIS A 384 7.96 -0.99 2.73
N ILE A 385 9.07 -0.47 3.25
CA ILE A 385 9.93 -1.20 4.20
C ILE A 385 9.65 -0.63 5.59
N THR A 386 8.99 -1.43 6.43
CA THR A 386 8.69 -1.06 7.83
C THR A 386 9.72 -1.67 8.77
N ILE A 387 10.18 -0.88 9.73
CA ILE A 387 11.26 -1.24 10.64
C ILE A 387 10.85 -0.89 12.06
N GLY A 388 11.09 -1.81 12.99
CA GLY A 388 10.81 -1.62 14.41
C GLY A 388 11.28 -2.81 15.25
N GLY A 389 10.91 -2.80 16.53
CA GLY A 389 11.19 -3.88 17.47
C GLY A 389 10.06 -4.92 17.55
N PRO A 390 10.27 -6.06 18.24
CA PRO A 390 9.23 -7.05 18.52
C PRO A 390 8.02 -6.47 19.29
N THR A 391 8.28 -5.46 20.12
CA THR A 391 7.26 -4.66 20.81
C THR A 391 7.58 -3.17 20.62
N PRO A 392 6.59 -2.27 20.73
CA PRO A 392 6.82 -0.83 20.65
C PRO A 392 7.90 -0.35 21.64
N ALA A 393 7.88 -0.83 22.89
CA ALA A 393 8.85 -0.48 23.93
C ALA A 393 10.30 -0.88 23.58
N THR A 394 10.48 -1.94 22.79
CA THR A 394 11.80 -2.42 22.33
C THR A 394 12.20 -1.86 20.96
N SER A 395 11.45 -0.88 20.43
CA SER A 395 11.76 -0.29 19.14
C SER A 395 13.14 0.38 19.14
N PRO A 396 13.97 0.14 18.10
CA PRO A 396 15.26 0.82 17.98
C PRO A 396 15.11 2.34 17.90
N TRP A 397 13.98 2.85 17.43
CA TRP A 397 13.71 4.28 17.29
C TRP A 397 13.52 4.99 18.62
N PHE A 398 13.06 4.27 19.65
CA PHE A 398 12.91 4.81 21.01
C PHE A 398 14.13 4.52 21.87
N ALA A 399 14.76 3.34 21.70
CA ALA A 399 15.99 3.02 22.40
C ALA A 399 17.18 3.89 21.94
N ARG A 400 17.20 4.26 20.66
CA ARG A 400 18.24 5.06 20.01
C ARG A 400 17.62 6.13 19.09
N PRO A 401 17.01 7.20 19.63
CA PRO A 401 16.44 8.27 18.80
C PRO A 401 17.48 8.97 17.91
N ASP A 402 18.75 8.93 18.30
CA ASP A 402 19.89 9.38 17.50
C ASP A 402 20.05 8.62 16.17
N LEU A 403 19.56 7.37 16.09
CA LEU A 403 19.52 6.60 14.85
C LEU A 403 18.53 7.21 13.84
N LEU A 404 17.36 7.66 14.29
CA LEU A 404 16.39 8.32 13.44
C LEU A 404 16.95 9.64 12.90
N ALA A 405 17.62 10.41 13.75
CA ALA A 405 18.30 11.64 13.33
C ALA A 405 19.38 11.36 12.28
N SER A 406 20.20 10.33 12.50
CA SER A 406 21.25 9.91 11.58
C SER A 406 20.67 9.47 10.24
N LEU A 407 19.56 8.73 10.24
CA LEU A 407 18.87 8.29 9.03
C LEU A 407 18.32 9.48 8.24
N LEU A 408 17.63 10.41 8.90
CA LEU A 408 17.06 11.60 8.27
C LEU A 408 18.14 12.45 7.60
N ALA A 409 19.22 12.76 8.32
CA ALA A 409 20.34 13.52 7.77
C ALA A 409 21.02 12.80 6.60
N PHE A 410 21.23 11.48 6.71
CA PHE A 410 21.88 10.70 5.65
C PHE A 410 21.02 10.62 4.38
N VAL A 411 19.72 10.37 4.50
CA VAL A 411 18.79 10.36 3.35
C VAL A 411 18.66 11.76 2.74
N GLN A 412 18.68 12.81 3.57
CA GLN A 412 18.68 14.19 3.09
C GLN A 412 19.94 14.51 2.27
N HIS A 413 21.11 14.01 2.69
CA HIS A 413 22.38 14.20 1.98
C HIS A 413 22.48 13.41 0.67
N HIS A 414 21.76 12.29 0.55
CA HIS A 414 21.86 11.38 -0.59
C HIS A 414 20.53 11.23 -1.33
N PRO A 415 20.20 12.16 -2.26
CA PRO A 415 18.97 12.11 -3.05
C PRO A 415 18.75 10.80 -3.83
N SER A 416 19.82 10.06 -4.15
CA SER A 416 19.72 8.74 -4.77
C SER A 416 18.89 7.75 -3.96
N LEU A 417 18.89 7.84 -2.62
CA LEU A 417 18.08 6.98 -1.76
C LEU A 417 16.58 7.21 -1.91
N SER A 418 16.17 8.38 -2.39
CA SER A 418 14.77 8.70 -2.69
C SER A 418 14.44 8.40 -4.16
N TYR A 419 15.28 8.84 -5.10
CA TYR A 419 14.94 8.81 -6.53
C TYR A 419 15.26 7.50 -7.25
N MET A 420 16.31 6.78 -6.84
CA MET A 420 16.70 5.53 -7.51
C MET A 420 15.65 4.43 -7.31
N PHE A 421 14.95 4.47 -6.18
CA PHE A 421 13.95 3.48 -5.80
C PHE A 421 12.50 3.96 -6.00
N SER A 422 12.27 5.24 -6.30
CA SER A 422 10.91 5.80 -6.48
C SER A 422 10.19 5.24 -7.70
N GLY A 423 8.90 5.57 -7.83
CA GLY A 423 8.20 5.47 -9.10
C GLY A 423 8.59 6.61 -10.04
N LEU A 424 7.89 6.71 -11.19
CA LEU A 424 8.10 7.80 -12.16
C LEU A 424 7.61 9.16 -11.66
N PHE A 425 6.64 9.16 -10.75
CA PHE A 425 6.07 10.38 -10.18
C PHE A 425 6.87 10.81 -8.95
N VAL A 426 7.78 11.77 -9.15
CA VAL A 426 8.60 12.40 -8.09
C VAL A 426 8.26 13.87 -7.93
N GLY A 427 8.66 14.48 -6.81
CA GLY A 427 8.43 15.87 -6.50
C GLY A 427 7.52 16.09 -5.29
N PRO A 428 7.25 17.36 -4.93
CA PRO A 428 6.61 17.74 -3.66
C PRO A 428 5.20 17.18 -3.46
N THR A 429 4.52 16.85 -4.56
CA THR A 429 3.16 16.31 -4.56
C THR A 429 3.10 14.81 -4.83
N SER A 430 4.25 14.15 -4.83
CA SER A 430 4.36 12.70 -5.04
C SER A 430 3.71 11.88 -3.92
N GLN A 431 3.75 10.55 -4.04
CA GLN A 431 3.24 9.66 -3.00
C GLN A 431 4.09 9.65 -1.72
N ALA A 432 5.36 10.04 -1.85
CA ALA A 432 6.38 9.95 -0.81
C ALA A 432 7.44 11.07 -1.00
N PRO A 433 7.06 12.37 -0.99
CA PRO A 433 8.01 13.48 -1.12
C PRO A 433 9.09 13.47 -0.04
N ARG A 434 10.24 14.02 -0.41
CA ARG A 434 11.33 14.35 0.51
C ARG A 434 10.96 15.52 1.40
N VAL A 435 11.60 15.59 2.57
CA VAL A 435 11.40 16.71 3.52
C VAL A 435 11.78 18.07 2.92
N ASP A 436 12.69 18.09 1.94
CA ASP A 436 13.26 19.29 1.32
C ASP A 436 12.72 19.63 -0.08
N GLU A 437 11.64 18.99 -0.53
CA GLU A 437 11.05 19.25 -1.86
C GLU A 437 9.91 20.29 -1.87
N ALA A 438 9.20 20.45 -0.75
CA ALA A 438 7.98 21.27 -0.70
C ALA A 438 8.17 22.56 0.12
N ARG A 439 8.52 22.42 1.40
CA ARG A 439 8.59 23.51 2.37
C ARG A 439 10.04 23.89 2.61
N HIS A 440 10.46 25.02 2.06
CA HIS A 440 11.84 25.48 2.09
C HIS A 440 12.36 25.77 3.51
N ASP A 441 11.45 26.09 4.43
CA ASP A 441 11.69 26.32 5.86
C ASP A 441 11.81 25.01 6.67
N ALA A 442 11.28 23.89 6.18
CA ALA A 442 11.28 22.62 6.90
C ALA A 442 12.69 22.12 7.26
N LEU A 443 13.69 22.38 6.41
CA LEU A 443 15.08 22.03 6.69
C LEU A 443 15.66 22.81 7.87
N TYR A 444 15.30 24.09 8.01
CA TYR A 444 15.76 24.91 9.13
C TYR A 444 15.16 24.39 10.45
N GLU A 445 13.86 24.10 10.48
CA GLU A 445 13.22 23.52 11.65
C GLU A 445 13.75 22.11 11.97
N LEU A 446 14.06 21.31 10.94
CA LEU A 446 14.67 20.00 11.12
C LEU A 446 16.07 20.11 11.75
N GLU A 447 16.87 21.11 11.40
CA GLU A 447 18.17 21.38 12.03
C GLU A 447 18.06 21.69 13.53
N LEU A 448 16.93 22.25 13.97
CA LEU A 448 16.65 22.47 15.40
C LEU A 448 16.23 21.16 16.10
N ALA A 449 15.52 20.28 15.39
CA ALA A 449 15.00 19.02 15.93
C ALA A 449 16.07 17.93 16.05
N LEU A 450 16.95 17.75 15.04
CA LEU A 450 17.92 16.65 15.00
C LEU A 450 18.88 16.61 16.22
N PRO A 451 19.45 17.73 16.71
CA PRO A 451 20.27 17.72 17.92
C PRO A 451 19.52 17.20 19.15
N ARG A 452 18.23 17.51 19.29
CA ARG A 452 17.41 17.03 20.40
C ARG A 452 17.24 15.52 20.39
N LEU A 453 17.10 14.90 19.22
CA LEU A 453 17.06 13.45 19.11
C LEU A 453 18.38 12.79 19.55
N HIS A 454 19.53 13.46 19.33
CA HIS A 454 20.82 13.01 19.85
C HIS A 454 20.98 13.16 21.36
N GLU A 455 20.10 13.90 22.04
CA GLU A 455 20.02 14.02 23.50
C GLU A 455 19.13 12.92 24.13
N HIS A 456 18.56 12.02 23.31
CA HIS A 456 17.68 10.92 23.73
C HIS A 456 16.47 11.43 24.54
N PRO A 457 15.57 12.21 23.90
CA PRO A 457 14.44 12.80 24.58
C PRO A 457 13.38 11.72 24.90
N PRO A 458 12.41 12.00 25.78
CA PRO A 458 11.30 11.08 26.03
C PRO A 458 10.57 10.66 24.75
N VAL A 459 10.05 9.44 24.71
CA VAL A 459 9.42 8.80 23.55
C VAL A 459 8.42 9.71 22.81
N TRP A 460 7.57 10.41 23.55
CA TRP A 460 6.56 11.29 22.97
C TRP A 460 7.14 12.51 22.24
N GLN A 461 8.33 12.97 22.64
CA GLN A 461 9.03 14.08 21.99
C GLN A 461 9.70 13.64 20.70
N VAL A 462 10.19 12.39 20.62
CA VAL A 462 10.80 11.85 19.39
C VAL A 462 9.87 12.03 18.19
N ASP A 463 8.59 11.71 18.38
CA ASP A 463 7.56 11.90 17.36
C ASP A 463 7.16 13.37 17.21
N ALA A 464 6.87 14.08 18.30
CA ALA A 464 6.38 15.46 18.25
C ALA A 464 7.35 16.43 17.57
N LEU A 465 8.66 16.22 17.70
CA LEU A 465 9.71 17.01 17.04
C LEU A 465 9.70 16.84 15.51
N LEU A 466 9.17 15.73 14.99
CA LEU A 466 9.26 15.35 13.58
C LEU A 466 7.91 15.31 12.87
N ARG A 467 6.80 15.11 13.58
CA ARG A 467 5.45 14.86 13.01
C ARG A 467 4.97 15.93 12.07
N HIS A 468 5.34 17.19 12.30
CA HIS A 468 4.96 18.31 11.44
C HIS A 468 6.01 18.64 10.39
N LEU A 469 7.16 17.97 10.39
CA LEU A 469 8.24 18.13 9.42
C LEU A 469 8.19 17.04 8.35
N LEU A 470 7.97 15.78 8.78
CA LEU A 470 7.87 14.60 7.93
C LEU A 470 6.44 14.40 7.42
N VAL A 471 6.01 15.30 6.53
CA VAL A 471 4.66 15.33 5.96
C VAL A 471 4.70 15.69 4.47
N ASP A 472 3.65 15.33 3.74
CA ASP A 472 3.42 15.89 2.40
C ASP A 472 2.93 17.36 2.46
N VAL A 473 2.69 17.96 1.29
CA VAL A 473 2.14 19.32 1.16
C VAL A 473 0.78 19.53 1.85
N ALA A 474 0.03 18.46 2.14
CA ALA A 474 -1.25 18.51 2.82
C ALA A 474 -1.13 18.24 4.34
N GLY A 475 0.08 18.04 4.86
CA GLY A 475 0.31 17.75 6.27
C GLY A 475 0.13 16.28 6.67
N ASN A 476 0.12 15.36 5.71
CA ASN A 476 -0.09 13.93 5.96
C ASN A 476 1.24 13.18 6.22
N THR A 477 1.42 12.66 7.43
CA THR A 477 2.59 11.86 7.86
C THR A 477 2.74 10.54 7.11
N HIS A 478 1.62 9.89 6.79
CA HIS A 478 1.60 8.64 6.03
C HIS A 478 2.08 8.85 4.59
N ARG A 479 2.21 10.08 4.10
CA ARG A 479 2.70 10.39 2.74
C ARG A 479 4.12 10.92 2.70
N ALA A 480 4.88 10.91 3.80
CA ALA A 480 6.30 11.28 3.76
C ALA A 480 7.18 10.13 3.23
N GLU A 481 8.36 10.42 2.67
CA GLU A 481 9.34 9.38 2.29
C GLU A 481 9.77 8.48 3.45
N ILE A 482 9.90 9.08 4.64
CA ILE A 482 10.16 8.44 5.91
C ILE A 482 8.93 8.75 6.78
N SER A 483 8.00 7.81 6.79
CA SER A 483 6.74 7.94 7.52
C SER A 483 6.92 7.51 8.97
N ILE A 484 6.52 8.41 9.88
CA ILE A 484 6.44 8.19 11.32
C ILE A 484 5.00 8.03 11.81
N ASP A 485 4.07 7.79 10.89
CA ASP A 485 2.64 7.62 11.18
C ASP A 485 2.38 6.52 12.21
N LYS A 486 3.20 5.46 12.18
CA LYS A 486 3.15 4.29 13.06
C LYS A 486 4.19 4.35 14.19
N LEU A 487 4.85 5.50 14.41
CA LEU A 487 5.89 5.65 15.43
C LEU A 487 5.25 5.86 16.80
N PHE A 488 4.77 7.07 17.08
CA PHE A 488 4.09 7.42 18.33
C PHE A 488 3.04 8.51 18.09
N ASP A 489 1.93 8.17 17.43
CA ASP A 489 0.80 9.10 17.34
C ASP A 489 0.11 9.23 18.71
N PRO A 490 0.08 10.42 19.32
CA PRO A 490 -0.61 10.63 20.58
C PRO A 490 -2.14 10.51 20.45
N LEU A 491 -2.70 10.74 19.27
CA LEU A 491 -4.14 10.83 19.06
C LEU A 491 -4.84 9.47 18.99
N THR A 492 -4.09 8.40 18.69
CA THR A 492 -4.64 7.06 18.47
C THR A 492 -3.83 6.00 19.22
N PRO A 493 -4.49 5.08 19.96
CA PRO A 493 -3.80 3.92 20.56
C PRO A 493 -3.04 3.10 19.51
N PHE A 494 -3.64 2.94 18.32
CA PHE A 494 -3.03 2.22 17.19
C PHE A 494 -1.80 2.89 16.57
N GLY A 495 -1.55 4.18 16.79
CA GLY A 495 -0.40 4.86 16.20
C GLY A 495 0.87 4.79 17.06
N ARG A 496 0.85 4.07 18.19
CA ARG A 496 1.97 3.89 19.12
C ARG A 496 2.71 2.56 18.90
N GLN A 497 3.00 2.21 17.65
CA GLN A 497 3.60 0.91 17.31
C GLN A 497 5.13 0.91 17.38
N GLY A 498 5.77 2.08 17.48
CA GLY A 498 7.22 2.20 17.45
C GLY A 498 7.81 1.80 16.10
N LEU A 499 7.09 2.05 15.00
CA LEU A 499 7.52 1.68 13.64
C LEU A 499 7.83 2.93 12.80
N VAL A 500 8.86 2.83 11.98
CA VAL A 500 9.17 3.79 10.91
C VAL A 500 9.04 3.07 9.57
N GLU A 501 8.37 3.70 8.62
CA GLU A 501 8.08 3.13 7.30
C GLU A 501 8.79 3.94 6.21
N LEU A 502 9.64 3.27 5.43
CA LEU A 502 10.26 3.85 4.24
C LEU A 502 9.34 3.66 3.04
N ARG A 503 8.89 4.77 2.45
CA ARG A 503 7.83 4.78 1.44
C ARG A 503 8.28 5.16 0.04
N ALA A 504 9.44 5.79 -0.11
CA ALA A 504 10.04 6.14 -1.40
C ALA A 504 10.57 4.91 -2.19
N PHE A 505 9.95 3.75 -2.04
CA PHE A 505 10.29 2.50 -2.70
C PHE A 505 9.10 2.03 -3.54
N GLU A 506 9.21 2.13 -4.87
CA GLU A 506 8.30 1.46 -5.80
C GLU A 506 8.52 -0.06 -5.75
N MET A 507 7.45 -0.84 -5.96
CA MET A 507 7.54 -2.29 -6.11
C MET A 507 8.43 -2.69 -7.30
N PRO A 508 9.59 -3.35 -7.06
CA PRO A 508 10.44 -3.78 -8.15
C PRO A 508 9.89 -5.05 -8.82
N PRO A 509 10.28 -5.29 -10.08
CA PRO A 509 9.79 -6.41 -10.89
C PRO A 509 10.22 -7.80 -10.40
N HIS A 510 11.23 -7.88 -9.54
CA HIS A 510 11.91 -9.14 -9.24
C HIS A 510 12.24 -9.28 -7.73
N PRO A 511 12.09 -10.48 -7.12
CA PRO A 511 12.29 -10.65 -5.67
C PRO A 511 13.72 -10.36 -5.21
N ARG A 512 14.74 -10.61 -6.05
CA ARG A 512 16.14 -10.25 -5.75
C ARG A 512 16.35 -8.74 -5.61
N MET A 513 15.57 -7.93 -6.34
CA MET A 513 15.61 -6.47 -6.17
C MET A 513 14.96 -6.07 -4.84
N CYS A 514 13.82 -6.67 -4.46
CA CYS A 514 13.26 -6.47 -3.12
C CYS A 514 14.27 -6.82 -2.02
N ALA A 515 15.00 -7.94 -2.18
CA ALA A 515 16.04 -8.35 -1.24
C ALA A 515 17.18 -7.33 -1.17
N ALA A 516 17.63 -6.78 -2.31
CA ALA A 516 18.65 -5.73 -2.36
C ALA A 516 18.23 -4.46 -1.59
N GLN A 517 16.98 -4.01 -1.72
CA GLN A 517 16.43 -2.88 -0.97
C GLN A 517 16.47 -3.15 0.55
N VAL A 518 16.00 -4.32 1.00
CA VAL A 518 16.02 -4.68 2.43
C VAL A 518 17.44 -4.80 2.97
N VAL A 519 18.36 -5.39 2.21
CA VAL A 519 19.78 -5.50 2.60
C VAL A 519 20.41 -4.12 2.73
N LEU A 520 20.17 -3.22 1.76
CA LEU A 520 20.65 -1.84 1.79
C LEU A 520 20.16 -1.12 3.05
N VAL A 521 18.85 -1.13 3.29
CA VAL A 521 18.23 -0.45 4.45
C VAL A 521 18.78 -1.00 5.76
N ARG A 522 18.84 -2.32 5.93
CA ARG A 522 19.39 -2.93 7.16
C ARG A 522 20.86 -2.60 7.37
N THR A 523 21.64 -2.59 6.29
CA THR A 523 23.07 -2.25 6.33
C THR A 523 23.28 -0.79 6.70
N LEU A 524 22.46 0.10 6.13
CA LEU A 524 22.47 1.52 6.45
C LEU A 524 22.18 1.74 7.93
N LEU A 525 21.11 1.14 8.47
CA LEU A 525 20.79 1.27 9.90
C LEU A 525 21.88 0.69 10.80
N ALA A 526 22.48 -0.45 10.44
CA ALA A 526 23.59 -1.01 11.20
C ALA A 526 24.81 -0.06 11.21
N ALA A 527 25.17 0.50 10.06
CA ALA A 527 26.27 1.46 9.94
C ALA A 527 26.02 2.74 10.76
N LEU A 528 24.82 3.31 10.64
CA LEU A 528 24.43 4.53 11.37
C LEU A 528 24.30 4.29 12.88
N ALA A 529 23.86 3.10 13.31
CA ALA A 529 23.80 2.75 14.72
C ALA A 529 25.19 2.60 15.34
N ALA A 530 26.14 2.05 14.58
CA ALA A 530 27.54 1.90 14.98
C ALA A 530 28.28 3.25 14.99
N LYS A 531 28.02 4.11 13.99
CA LYS A 531 28.63 5.42 13.86
C LYS A 531 27.55 6.46 13.52
N PRO A 532 27.00 7.17 14.54
CA PRO A 532 25.98 8.20 14.32
C PRO A 532 26.41 9.26 13.31
N TYR A 533 25.49 9.64 12.42
CA TYR A 533 25.75 10.57 11.33
C TYR A 533 25.34 11.98 11.73
N ARG A 534 26.32 12.79 12.16
CA ARG A 534 26.12 14.14 12.73
C ARG A 534 26.70 15.20 11.80
N HIS A 535 25.97 15.54 10.76
CA HIS A 535 26.38 16.55 9.77
C HIS A 535 25.27 17.59 9.57
N ALA A 536 25.65 18.80 9.18
CA ALA A 536 24.71 19.86 8.83
C ALA A 536 24.01 19.53 7.51
N LEU A 537 22.71 19.81 7.43
CA LEU A 537 21.88 19.51 6.25
C LEU A 537 22.31 20.34 5.04
N VAL A 538 22.15 19.78 3.85
CA VAL A 538 22.55 20.44 2.59
C VAL A 538 21.36 21.15 1.96
N ARG A 539 21.53 22.42 1.54
CA ARG A 539 20.50 23.18 0.83
C ARG A 539 20.55 22.90 -0.67
N TRP A 540 20.09 21.73 -1.10
CA TRP A 540 20.12 21.31 -2.50
C TRP A 540 19.28 22.22 -3.43
N GLY A 541 18.09 22.64 -2.98
CA GLY A 541 17.17 23.45 -3.77
C GLY A 541 16.89 22.83 -5.14
N VAL A 542 17.07 23.62 -6.20
CA VAL A 542 16.79 23.19 -7.58
C VAL A 542 17.71 22.08 -8.08
N GLU A 543 18.87 21.85 -7.45
CA GLU A 543 19.76 20.74 -7.84
C GLU A 543 19.10 19.37 -7.68
N LEU A 544 18.16 19.22 -6.74
CA LEU A 544 17.37 17.98 -6.58
C LEU A 544 16.75 17.55 -7.90
N HIS A 545 16.08 18.47 -8.57
CA HIS A 545 15.34 18.19 -9.80
C HIS A 545 16.14 18.42 -11.07
N ASP A 546 17.23 19.19 -11.05
CA ASP A 546 18.07 19.42 -12.23
C ASP A 546 19.18 18.36 -12.39
N LYS A 547 19.89 18.07 -11.30
CA LYS A 547 21.09 17.22 -11.29
C LYS A 547 20.78 15.79 -10.86
N PHE A 548 20.14 15.58 -9.71
CA PHE A 548 19.95 14.25 -9.13
C PHE A 548 18.88 13.39 -9.82
N LEU A 549 18.11 13.97 -10.74
CA LEU A 549 17.19 13.21 -11.61
C LEU A 549 17.85 12.69 -12.89
N LEU A 550 19.12 13.05 -13.14
CA LEU A 550 19.93 12.51 -14.21
C LEU A 550 20.62 11.21 -13.74
N PRO A 551 20.50 10.08 -14.47
CA PRO A 551 20.97 8.77 -14.03
C PRO A 551 22.45 8.69 -13.67
N TYR A 552 23.33 9.43 -14.34
CA TYR A 552 24.75 9.45 -14.00
C TYR A 552 24.99 10.04 -12.60
N TRP A 553 24.42 11.21 -12.32
CA TRP A 553 24.64 11.90 -11.04
C TRP A 553 23.93 11.18 -9.89
N MET A 554 22.74 10.65 -10.15
CA MET A 554 22.02 9.76 -9.21
C MET A 554 22.85 8.51 -8.88
N GLY A 555 23.38 7.83 -9.90
CA GLY A 555 24.22 6.66 -9.71
C GLY A 555 25.52 6.99 -8.98
N ARG A 556 26.11 8.15 -9.24
CA ARG A 556 27.33 8.62 -8.56
C ARG A 556 27.08 8.91 -7.08
N ASP A 557 25.98 9.58 -6.74
CA ASP A 557 25.56 9.78 -5.35
C ASP A 557 25.34 8.45 -4.63
N PHE A 558 24.74 7.47 -5.32
CA PHE A 558 24.57 6.13 -4.77
C PHE A 558 25.90 5.38 -4.56
N GLU A 559 26.87 5.53 -5.47
CA GLU A 559 28.23 5.01 -5.26
C GLU A 559 28.87 5.59 -3.99
N ASP A 560 28.62 6.87 -3.68
CA ASP A 560 29.12 7.50 -2.45
C ASP A 560 28.42 6.92 -1.20
N VAL A 561 27.12 6.57 -1.28
CA VAL A 561 26.43 5.79 -0.23
C VAL A 561 27.12 4.44 -0.02
N LEU A 562 27.38 3.68 -1.09
CA LEU A 562 28.05 2.38 -0.98
C LEU A 562 29.47 2.50 -0.42
N ALA A 563 30.21 3.54 -0.82
CA ALA A 563 31.53 3.83 -0.29
C ALA A 563 31.49 4.15 1.21
N HIS A 564 30.49 4.90 1.67
CA HIS A 564 30.27 5.16 3.09
C HIS A 564 30.04 3.84 3.85
N LEU A 565 29.12 2.98 3.37
CA LEU A 565 28.86 1.68 4.00
C LEU A 565 30.10 0.78 4.04
N ALA A 566 30.88 0.75 2.95
CA ALA A 566 32.15 0.03 2.90
C ALA A 566 33.16 0.57 3.93
N SER A 567 33.25 1.90 4.10
CA SER A 567 34.10 2.53 5.11
C SER A 567 33.70 2.19 6.55
N CYS A 568 32.43 1.84 6.77
CA CYS A 568 31.89 1.36 8.04
C CYS A 568 32.00 -0.17 8.20
N GLY A 569 32.68 -0.88 7.28
CA GLY A 569 32.89 -2.33 7.35
C GLY A 569 31.76 -3.16 6.73
N HIS A 570 30.87 -2.54 5.95
CA HIS A 570 29.73 -3.20 5.32
C HIS A 570 29.69 -2.98 3.80
N PRO A 571 30.64 -3.53 3.03
CA PRO A 571 30.65 -3.38 1.58
C PRO A 571 29.45 -4.09 0.95
N LEU A 572 28.78 -3.41 0.02
CA LEU A 572 27.71 -3.98 -0.80
C LEU A 572 28.08 -3.93 -2.28
N PRO A 573 27.74 -4.96 -3.08
CA PRO A 573 28.05 -5.00 -4.51
C PRO A 573 27.21 -3.98 -5.29
N VAL A 574 27.87 -3.10 -6.04
CA VAL A 574 27.20 -2.07 -6.87
C VAL A 574 26.31 -2.71 -7.95
N GLU A 575 26.74 -3.86 -8.47
CA GLU A 575 26.03 -4.64 -9.49
C GLU A 575 24.65 -5.12 -9.04
N ALA A 576 24.41 -5.25 -7.72
CA ALA A 576 23.10 -5.59 -7.19
C ALA A 576 22.08 -4.44 -7.35
N PHE A 577 22.56 -3.21 -7.59
CA PHE A 577 21.75 -2.01 -7.64
C PHE A 577 21.63 -1.38 -9.04
N LEU A 578 22.52 -1.74 -9.98
CA LEU A 578 22.41 -1.30 -11.39
C LEU A 578 21.03 -1.56 -12.02
N PRO A 579 20.33 -2.68 -11.74
CA PRO A 579 18.98 -2.91 -12.30
C PRO A 579 17.95 -1.84 -11.93
N PHE A 580 18.10 -1.12 -10.81
CA PHE A 580 17.19 -0.01 -10.46
C PHE A 580 17.40 1.18 -11.39
N ILE A 581 18.64 1.54 -11.72
CA ILE A 581 18.93 2.60 -12.71
C ILE A 581 18.42 2.19 -14.08
N ASP A 582 18.61 0.94 -14.50
CA ASP A 582 18.10 0.47 -15.79
C ASP A 582 16.57 0.46 -15.87
N LEU A 583 15.90 0.14 -14.75
CA LEU A 583 14.45 0.16 -14.66
C LEU A 583 13.88 1.59 -14.74
N ARG A 584 14.49 2.56 -14.05
CA ARG A 584 14.03 3.97 -14.02
C ARG A 584 14.44 4.76 -15.25
N CYS A 585 15.68 4.55 -15.66
CA CYS A 585 16.39 5.35 -16.64
C CYS A 585 16.94 4.43 -17.74
N PRO A 586 16.09 3.72 -18.50
CA PRO A 586 16.53 2.78 -19.52
C PRO A 586 17.35 3.48 -20.60
N LEU A 587 18.28 2.72 -21.19
CA LEU A 587 19.02 3.15 -22.37
C LEU A 587 18.05 3.26 -23.56
N ALA A 588 17.93 4.46 -24.13
CA ALA A 588 17.13 4.71 -25.32
C ALA A 588 17.94 4.43 -26.60
N GLY A 589 19.23 4.77 -26.61
CA GLY A 589 20.07 4.60 -27.80
C GLY A 589 21.55 4.89 -27.56
N THR A 590 22.37 4.64 -28.56
CA THR A 590 23.81 4.93 -28.53
C THR A 590 24.28 5.37 -29.91
N ILE A 591 25.04 6.46 -29.96
CA ILE A 591 25.69 6.98 -31.17
C ILE A 591 27.20 6.75 -31.01
N ALA A 592 27.79 5.93 -31.88
CA ALA A 592 29.22 5.63 -31.85
C ALA A 592 30.02 6.54 -32.80
N LEU A 593 31.25 6.89 -32.41
CA LEU A 593 32.22 7.62 -33.23
C LEU A 593 33.64 7.17 -32.88
N GLY A 594 34.19 6.23 -33.66
CA GLY A 594 35.48 5.61 -33.36
C GLY A 594 35.46 4.95 -31.99
N ASP A 595 36.42 5.29 -31.13
CA ASP A 595 36.49 4.82 -29.74
C ASP A 595 35.56 5.58 -28.77
N GLY A 596 34.99 6.70 -29.22
CA GLY A 596 34.05 7.51 -28.45
C GLY A 596 32.59 7.16 -28.74
N ARG A 597 31.69 7.55 -27.83
CA ARG A 597 30.24 7.39 -28.01
C ARG A 597 29.43 8.39 -27.21
N VAL A 598 28.17 8.58 -27.61
CA VAL A 598 27.14 9.24 -26.82
C VAL A 598 26.08 8.20 -26.46
N GLU A 599 25.87 7.97 -25.16
CA GLU A 599 24.77 7.16 -24.64
C GLU A 599 23.58 8.08 -24.33
N ILE A 600 22.38 7.66 -24.74
CA ILE A 600 21.13 8.40 -24.53
C ILE A 600 20.27 7.58 -23.60
N ARG A 601 19.96 8.10 -22.42
CA ARG A 601 19.13 7.43 -21.42
C ARG A 601 17.91 8.27 -21.09
N ASN A 602 16.78 7.63 -20.82
CA ASN A 602 15.67 8.33 -20.18
C ASN A 602 16.11 8.78 -18.78
N ALA A 603 15.67 9.97 -18.37
CA ALA A 603 15.90 10.52 -17.04
C ALA A 603 14.56 10.78 -16.35
N ILE A 604 14.60 10.97 -15.04
CA ILE A 604 13.39 11.26 -14.26
C ILE A 604 12.98 12.71 -14.52
N GLU A 605 11.68 12.94 -14.66
CA GLU A 605 11.10 14.28 -14.78
C GLU A 605 9.95 14.41 -13.77
N PRO A 606 9.96 15.42 -12.89
CA PRO A 606 8.86 15.65 -11.97
C PRO A 606 7.58 16.02 -12.74
N TRP A 607 6.47 15.36 -12.43
CA TRP A 607 5.17 15.83 -12.89
C TRP A 607 4.55 16.69 -11.80
N HIS A 608 4.23 17.93 -12.13
CA HIS A 608 3.64 18.84 -11.17
C HIS A 608 2.14 18.64 -11.13
N VAL A 609 1.57 18.56 -9.92
CA VAL A 609 0.12 18.67 -9.74
C VAL A 609 -0.31 20.08 -10.14
N LEU A 610 -1.35 20.15 -10.96
CA LEU A 610 -1.96 21.37 -11.46
C LEU A 610 -2.93 21.94 -10.43
N GLY A 611 -3.45 23.15 -10.71
CA GLY A 611 -4.49 23.77 -9.90
C GLY A 611 -5.72 22.86 -9.76
N GLU A 612 -6.45 23.02 -8.66
CA GLU A 612 -7.71 22.30 -8.45
C GLU A 612 -8.76 22.76 -9.46
N GLU A 613 -9.44 21.80 -10.08
CA GLU A 613 -10.56 22.05 -10.99
C GLU A 613 -11.84 21.47 -10.38
N ALA A 614 -12.92 22.24 -10.39
CA ALA A 614 -14.23 21.73 -9.99
C ALA A 614 -14.78 20.81 -11.08
N THR A 615 -15.15 19.58 -10.69
CA THR A 615 -15.82 18.61 -11.55
C THR A 615 -17.27 18.44 -11.09
N ALA A 616 -18.11 17.82 -11.93
CA ALA A 616 -19.51 17.56 -11.59
C ALA A 616 -19.67 16.73 -10.30
N THR A 617 -18.65 15.96 -9.91
CA THR A 617 -18.66 15.06 -8.75
C THR A 617 -17.73 15.49 -7.62
N GLY A 618 -17.02 16.62 -7.73
CA GLY A 618 -16.12 17.10 -6.69
C GLY A 618 -15.01 18.02 -7.21
N THR A 619 -13.79 17.79 -6.76
CA THR A 619 -12.58 18.51 -7.21
C THR A 619 -11.58 17.50 -7.76
N ALA A 620 -11.00 17.83 -8.91
CA ALA A 620 -9.94 17.04 -9.54
C ALA A 620 -8.61 17.81 -9.46
N ARG A 621 -7.53 17.05 -9.30
CA ARG A 621 -6.15 17.55 -9.36
C ARG A 621 -5.42 16.77 -10.44
N TYR A 622 -5.28 17.37 -11.62
CA TYR A 622 -4.54 16.78 -12.72
C TYR A 622 -3.03 16.93 -12.50
N VAL A 623 -2.23 16.15 -13.24
CA VAL A 623 -0.77 16.26 -13.25
C VAL A 623 -0.30 16.64 -14.64
N ASP A 624 0.69 17.52 -14.74
CA ASP A 624 1.34 17.80 -16.01
C ASP A 624 2.32 16.69 -16.38
N SER A 625 1.81 15.70 -17.11
CA SER A 625 2.61 14.60 -17.67
C SER A 625 3.16 14.90 -19.07
N SER A 626 3.08 16.14 -19.55
CA SER A 626 3.50 16.54 -20.91
C SER A 626 5.01 16.49 -21.13
N LEU A 627 5.79 16.53 -20.04
CA LEU A 627 7.24 16.70 -20.06
C LEU A 627 7.97 15.38 -19.85
N GLU A 628 9.09 15.25 -20.57
CA GLU A 628 10.05 14.18 -20.39
C GLU A 628 11.47 14.74 -20.37
N ARG A 629 12.41 13.89 -19.92
CA ARG A 629 13.83 14.22 -19.84
C ARG A 629 14.70 13.09 -20.38
N LEU A 630 15.76 13.46 -21.07
CA LEU A 630 16.86 12.58 -21.47
C LEU A 630 18.16 13.01 -20.80
N GLU A 631 19.03 12.06 -20.53
CA GLU A 631 20.45 12.28 -20.25
C GLU A 631 21.26 11.92 -21.49
N LEU A 632 22.15 12.83 -21.91
CA LEU A 632 23.18 12.57 -22.90
C LEU A 632 24.52 12.43 -22.20
N ARG A 633 25.15 11.27 -22.35
CA ARG A 633 26.45 10.95 -21.78
C ARG A 633 27.48 10.73 -22.89
N ALA A 634 28.37 11.70 -23.07
CA ALA A 634 29.50 11.63 -23.98
C ALA A 634 30.69 10.94 -23.31
N ILE A 635 31.23 9.90 -23.92
CA ILE A 635 32.34 9.07 -23.40
C ILE A 635 33.42 9.00 -24.48
N GLY A 636 34.67 9.30 -24.13
CA GLY A 636 35.81 9.20 -25.04
C GLY A 636 35.80 10.23 -26.19
N LEU A 637 34.99 11.29 -26.08
CA LEU A 637 34.91 12.37 -27.08
C LEU A 637 35.69 13.60 -26.61
N ASP A 638 36.72 13.97 -27.37
CA ASP A 638 37.53 15.17 -27.15
C ASP A 638 36.63 16.42 -27.02
N PRO A 639 36.62 17.11 -25.86
CA PRO A 639 35.78 18.29 -25.64
C PRO A 639 36.14 19.50 -26.48
N GLU A 640 37.38 19.62 -26.96
CA GLU A 640 37.82 20.74 -27.79
C GLU A 640 37.43 20.58 -29.26
N ARG A 641 37.16 19.33 -29.67
CA ARG A 641 36.81 19.00 -31.06
C ARG A 641 35.33 18.68 -31.24
N TYR A 642 34.77 17.86 -30.36
CA TYR A 642 33.42 17.31 -30.52
C TYR A 642 32.41 17.94 -29.58
N LEU A 643 31.34 18.47 -30.18
CA LEU A 643 30.16 18.99 -29.50
C LEU A 643 28.97 18.06 -29.73
N VAL A 644 28.15 17.85 -28.70
CA VAL A 644 26.87 17.15 -28.83
C VAL A 644 25.76 18.19 -28.93
N THR A 645 24.94 18.09 -29.97
CA THR A 645 23.79 18.98 -30.17
C THR A 645 22.48 18.21 -30.13
N ILE A 646 21.40 18.91 -29.77
CA ILE A 646 20.02 18.45 -29.93
C ILE A 646 19.23 19.48 -30.75
N ASN A 647 18.64 19.05 -31.86
CA ASN A 647 17.95 19.92 -32.81
C ASN A 647 18.78 21.16 -33.21
N GLY A 648 20.10 20.98 -33.36
CA GLY A 648 21.05 22.04 -33.70
C GLY A 648 21.58 22.86 -32.51
N TYR A 649 21.01 22.76 -31.31
CA TYR A 649 21.45 23.47 -30.13
C TYR A 649 22.47 22.68 -29.32
N ALA A 650 23.53 23.33 -28.86
CA ALA A 650 24.56 22.75 -28.02
C ALA A 650 23.98 22.30 -26.66
N VAL A 651 24.21 21.04 -26.28
CA VAL A 651 23.82 20.53 -24.96
C VAL A 651 24.92 20.89 -23.94
N PRO A 652 24.57 21.44 -22.76
CA PRO A 652 25.52 21.87 -21.74
C PRO A 652 26.13 20.67 -20.99
N LEU A 653 26.94 19.87 -21.68
CA LEU A 653 27.61 18.70 -21.10
C LEU A 653 28.63 19.14 -20.04
N ARG A 654 28.42 18.70 -18.80
CA ARG A 654 29.30 18.94 -17.66
C ARG A 654 30.36 17.85 -17.56
N THR A 655 31.60 18.25 -17.28
CA THR A 655 32.70 17.30 -17.05
C THR A 655 32.49 16.60 -15.72
N THR A 656 32.71 15.28 -15.73
CA THR A 656 32.58 14.45 -14.54
C THR A 656 33.95 14.24 -13.86
N ALA A 657 34.00 13.48 -12.76
CA ALA A 657 35.27 13.09 -12.16
C ALA A 657 36.15 12.25 -13.13
N ARG A 658 35.53 11.56 -14.09
CA ARG A 658 36.23 10.88 -15.18
C ARG A 658 36.42 11.85 -16.34
N ARG A 659 37.68 12.15 -16.69
CA ARG A 659 38.04 13.15 -17.71
C ARG A 659 37.48 12.84 -19.10
N ASP A 660 37.24 11.57 -19.40
CA ASP A 660 36.70 11.09 -20.67
C ASP A 660 35.17 11.16 -20.74
N THR A 661 34.49 11.47 -19.63
CA THR A 661 33.03 11.41 -19.52
C THR A 661 32.44 12.79 -19.24
N ARG A 662 31.48 13.21 -20.06
CA ARG A 662 30.70 14.44 -19.89
C ARG A 662 29.20 14.15 -19.98
N VAL A 663 28.39 14.82 -19.16
CA VAL A 663 26.95 14.52 -19.01
C VAL A 663 26.12 15.79 -18.99
N GLY A 664 24.98 15.78 -19.69
CA GLY A 664 23.99 16.85 -19.65
C GLY A 664 22.58 16.35 -19.89
N GLY A 665 21.61 17.01 -19.29
CA GLY A 665 20.18 16.74 -19.45
C GLY A 665 19.59 17.48 -20.64
N VAL A 666 18.51 16.94 -21.20
CA VAL A 666 17.61 17.64 -22.13
C VAL A 666 16.18 17.46 -21.66
N ARG A 667 15.49 18.56 -21.40
CA ARG A 667 14.09 18.60 -21.00
C ARG A 667 13.24 19.11 -22.16
N PHE A 668 12.12 18.44 -22.42
CA PHE A 668 11.31 18.72 -23.59
C PHE A 668 9.84 18.32 -23.37
N ARG A 669 8.94 18.89 -24.17
CA ARG A 669 7.53 18.47 -24.23
C ARG A 669 7.38 17.28 -25.19
N ALA A 670 6.96 16.14 -24.64
CA ALA A 670 6.78 14.89 -25.34
C ALA A 670 5.38 14.77 -26.00
N TRP A 671 4.36 15.33 -25.36
CA TRP A 671 2.98 15.34 -25.87
C TRP A 671 2.18 16.50 -25.30
N CYS A 672 0.95 16.73 -25.78
CA CYS A 672 0.08 17.80 -25.28
C CYS A 672 -1.19 17.20 -24.64
N PRO A 673 -1.25 17.06 -23.30
CA PRO A 673 -2.51 16.79 -22.62
C PRO A 673 -3.43 18.02 -22.67
N PRO A 674 -4.76 17.83 -22.49
CA PRO A 674 -5.69 18.95 -22.36
C PRO A 674 -5.36 19.84 -21.14
N HIS A 675 -4.84 19.25 -20.06
CA HIS A 675 -4.37 19.97 -18.87
C HIS A 675 -2.84 19.89 -18.80
N ALA A 676 -2.16 21.02 -18.98
CA ALA A 676 -0.70 21.13 -18.90
C ALA A 676 -0.27 22.55 -18.53
N LEU A 677 0.91 22.70 -17.94
CA LEU A 677 1.54 24.01 -17.79
C LEU A 677 1.95 24.53 -19.17
N GLN A 678 2.06 25.85 -19.37
CA GLN A 678 2.54 26.43 -20.64
C GLN A 678 1.80 25.87 -21.89
N PRO A 679 0.47 26.09 -22.01
CA PRO A 679 -0.35 25.51 -23.08
C PRO A 679 0.00 26.02 -24.49
N HIS A 680 0.81 27.08 -24.61
CA HIS A 680 1.23 27.64 -25.89
C HIS A 680 2.36 26.85 -26.59
N LEU A 681 3.03 25.93 -25.88
CA LEU A 681 4.18 25.18 -26.39
C LEU A 681 3.73 23.90 -27.12
N GLY A 682 4.22 23.71 -28.35
CA GLY A 682 4.02 22.47 -29.10
C GLY A 682 4.91 21.30 -28.64
N ILE A 683 4.80 20.18 -29.36
CA ILE A 683 5.57 18.97 -29.10
C ILE A 683 6.98 19.09 -29.69
N HIS A 684 8.00 18.73 -28.91
CA HIS A 684 9.40 18.69 -29.31
C HIS A 684 9.76 17.31 -29.87
N HIS A 685 9.19 16.97 -31.03
CA HIS A 685 9.41 15.68 -31.68
C HIS A 685 9.59 15.84 -33.20
N PRO A 686 10.57 15.15 -33.82
CA PRO A 686 11.58 14.29 -33.20
C PRO A 686 12.73 15.06 -32.53
N LEU A 687 13.53 14.34 -31.72
CA LEU A 687 14.74 14.87 -31.09
C LEU A 687 15.97 14.33 -31.82
N ARG A 688 16.59 15.17 -32.65
CA ARG A 688 17.78 14.82 -33.43
C ARG A 688 19.03 15.15 -32.63
N ILE A 689 19.85 14.14 -32.38
CA ILE A 689 21.07 14.23 -31.58
C ILE A 689 22.26 14.04 -32.52
N GLU A 690 23.20 14.98 -32.52
CA GLU A 690 24.34 14.95 -33.43
C GLU A 690 25.66 15.14 -32.69
N ILE A 691 26.69 14.42 -33.11
CA ILE A 691 28.08 14.68 -32.75
C ILE A 691 28.65 15.55 -33.87
N VAL A 692 28.98 16.79 -33.52
CA VAL A 692 29.48 17.81 -34.45
C VAL A 692 30.99 17.95 -34.30
N ASP A 693 31.72 17.75 -35.40
CA ASP A 693 33.14 18.09 -35.48
C ASP A 693 33.26 19.59 -35.72
N THR A 694 33.67 20.33 -34.68
CA THR A 694 33.76 21.79 -34.71
C THR A 694 34.87 22.29 -35.62
N TRP A 695 35.92 21.49 -35.85
CA TRP A 695 37.01 21.85 -36.74
C TRP A 695 36.60 21.69 -38.21
N GLY A 696 35.83 20.63 -38.50
CA GLY A 696 35.31 20.34 -39.83
C GLY A 696 33.96 21.00 -40.14
N THR A 697 33.30 21.62 -39.15
CA THR A 697 31.93 22.17 -39.24
C THR A 697 30.92 21.20 -39.84
N ARG A 698 30.97 19.93 -39.44
CA ARG A 698 30.11 18.87 -40.00
C ARG A 698 29.60 17.92 -38.92
N SER A 699 28.43 17.35 -39.17
CA SER A 699 27.93 16.21 -38.40
C SER A 699 28.72 14.96 -38.77
N VAL A 700 29.31 14.29 -37.77
CA VAL A 700 30.12 13.07 -37.97
C VAL A 700 29.37 11.79 -37.58
N ALA A 701 28.39 11.91 -36.69
CA ALA A 701 27.47 10.85 -36.34
C ALA A 701 26.17 11.46 -35.81
N ALA A 702 25.04 10.82 -36.05
CA ALA A 702 23.74 11.31 -35.61
C ALA A 702 22.82 10.14 -35.25
N GLY A 703 21.83 10.43 -34.42
CA GLY A 703 20.73 9.54 -34.11
C GLY A 703 19.50 10.36 -33.75
N THR A 704 18.32 9.78 -33.92
CA THR A 704 17.06 10.45 -33.66
C THR A 704 16.31 9.68 -32.58
N TYR A 705 15.91 10.40 -31.53
CA TYR A 705 15.00 9.89 -30.52
C TYR A 705 13.56 10.27 -30.86
N HIS A 706 12.69 9.28 -30.78
CA HIS A 706 11.27 9.40 -31.05
C HIS A 706 10.46 9.19 -29.77
N VAL A 707 9.58 10.14 -29.48
CA VAL A 707 8.63 10.02 -28.37
C VAL A 707 7.63 8.91 -28.67
N TRP A 708 7.14 8.91 -29.92
CA TRP A 708 6.20 7.94 -30.47
C TRP A 708 6.89 7.04 -31.49
N HIS A 709 6.14 6.16 -32.17
CA HIS A 709 6.71 5.44 -33.31
C HIS A 709 7.22 6.44 -34.38
N PRO A 710 8.34 6.17 -35.10
CA PRO A 710 8.87 7.10 -36.11
C PRO A 710 7.87 7.51 -37.19
N GLU A 711 6.91 6.64 -37.51
CA GLU A 711 5.81 6.90 -38.46
C GLU A 711 4.66 7.75 -37.87
N GLY A 712 4.77 8.20 -36.62
CA GLY A 712 3.76 9.04 -35.96
C GLY A 712 2.55 8.29 -35.40
N GLN A 713 2.56 6.96 -35.41
CA GLN A 713 1.49 6.14 -34.83
C GLN A 713 1.67 6.05 -33.31
N GLY A 714 0.62 6.39 -32.56
CA GLY A 714 0.49 6.13 -31.13
C GLY A 714 -0.06 4.74 -30.89
N PHE A 715 0.33 4.10 -29.78
CA PHE A 715 -0.26 2.84 -29.36
C PHE A 715 -1.56 3.08 -28.60
N GLU A 716 -2.63 2.36 -28.95
CA GLU A 716 -3.92 2.46 -28.26
C GLU A 716 -3.92 1.75 -26.90
N ALA A 717 -3.05 0.75 -26.72
CA ALA A 717 -2.99 -0.07 -25.50
C ALA A 717 -1.55 -0.32 -25.04
N ALA A 718 -1.37 -0.50 -23.73
CA ALA A 718 -0.11 -0.92 -23.14
C ALA A 718 0.31 -2.31 -23.64
N PRO A 719 1.63 -2.59 -23.76
CA PRO A 719 2.08 -3.88 -24.24
C PRO A 719 1.77 -4.99 -23.23
N LEU A 720 1.43 -6.16 -23.74
CA LEU A 720 1.02 -7.31 -22.92
C LEU A 720 2.22 -8.13 -22.44
N THR A 721 3.35 -8.01 -23.14
CA THR A 721 4.54 -8.83 -22.87
C THR A 721 5.80 -7.99 -22.78
N ARG A 722 6.80 -8.52 -22.06
CA ARG A 722 8.14 -7.92 -22.00
C ARG A 722 8.79 -7.79 -23.38
N VAL A 723 8.54 -8.74 -24.28
CA VAL A 723 9.09 -8.76 -25.64
C VAL A 723 8.52 -7.60 -26.46
N GLU A 724 7.21 -7.44 -26.43
CA GLU A 724 6.54 -6.31 -27.09
C GLU A 724 7.00 -4.98 -26.51
N ALA A 725 7.05 -4.86 -25.18
CA ALA A 725 7.55 -3.66 -24.51
C ALA A 725 8.99 -3.31 -24.92
N ALA A 726 9.87 -4.32 -25.02
CA ALA A 726 11.24 -4.13 -25.48
C ALA A 726 11.31 -3.71 -26.96
N ALA A 727 10.48 -4.30 -27.84
CA ALA A 727 10.40 -3.93 -29.24
C ALA A 727 9.95 -2.48 -29.42
N ARG A 728 8.91 -2.04 -28.68
CA ARG A 728 8.44 -0.65 -28.69
C ARG A 728 9.55 0.32 -28.26
N ARG A 729 10.31 0.01 -27.21
CA ARG A 729 11.45 0.85 -26.79
C ARG A 729 12.56 0.91 -27.85
N ALA A 730 12.90 -0.22 -28.47
CA ALA A 730 13.96 -0.28 -29.48
C ALA A 730 13.62 0.56 -30.74
N GLN A 731 12.33 0.63 -31.12
CA GLN A 731 11.87 1.42 -32.26
C GLN A 731 11.94 2.94 -32.03
N ARG A 732 12.13 3.40 -30.80
CA ARG A 732 12.17 4.82 -30.43
C ARG A 732 13.52 5.49 -30.68
N PHE A 733 14.49 4.76 -31.21
CA PHE A 733 15.79 5.33 -31.55
C PHE A 733 16.27 4.81 -32.91
N THR A 734 16.54 5.73 -33.82
CA THR A 734 17.08 5.44 -35.15
C THR A 734 18.46 6.06 -35.32
N LEU A 735 19.32 5.38 -36.07
CA LEU A 735 20.59 5.94 -36.52
C LEU A 735 20.37 6.51 -37.92
N ASP A 736 20.33 7.84 -38.00
CA ASP A 736 20.06 8.57 -39.24
C ASP A 736 21.30 9.31 -39.74
N GLY A 737 21.31 9.67 -41.02
CA GLY A 737 22.33 10.55 -41.58
C GLY A 737 22.31 11.93 -40.93
N GLY A 738 23.49 12.48 -40.63
CA GLY A 738 23.68 13.79 -40.02
C GLY A 738 23.26 14.97 -40.91
N THR A 739 23.15 16.16 -40.32
CA THR A 739 22.72 17.37 -41.02
C THR A 739 23.77 17.73 -42.08
N PRO A 740 23.36 18.09 -43.32
CA PRO A 740 24.31 18.44 -44.37
C PRO A 740 25.27 19.55 -43.95
N SER A 741 26.55 19.38 -44.31
CA SER A 741 27.59 20.37 -44.06
C SER A 741 27.38 21.63 -44.92
N PRO A 742 27.72 22.84 -44.43
CA PRO A 742 28.31 23.14 -43.12
C PRO A 742 27.26 23.28 -42.01
N LEU A 743 27.54 22.65 -40.87
CA LEU A 743 26.73 22.72 -39.67
C LEU A 743 27.39 23.67 -38.65
N ARG A 744 26.66 24.71 -38.25
CA ARG A 744 27.04 25.60 -37.14
C ARG A 744 26.09 25.39 -35.97
N PRO A 745 26.55 24.79 -34.87
CA PRO A 745 25.75 24.65 -33.66
C PRO A 745 25.26 25.98 -33.12
N LEU A 746 23.99 26.03 -32.71
CA LEU A 746 23.41 27.16 -31.99
C LEU A 746 23.81 27.07 -30.51
N ALA A 747 24.24 28.18 -29.93
CA ALA A 747 24.48 28.25 -28.50
C ALA A 747 23.15 28.44 -27.76
N ALA A 748 22.94 27.66 -26.70
CA ALA A 748 21.88 27.88 -25.74
C ALA A 748 22.48 27.92 -24.34
N ALA A 749 22.37 29.06 -23.66
CA ALA A 749 22.78 29.15 -22.27
C ALA A 749 21.73 28.42 -21.39
N PRO A 750 22.14 27.47 -20.53
CA PRO A 750 21.22 26.85 -19.59
C PRO A 750 20.64 27.90 -18.63
N HIS A 751 19.46 27.63 -18.08
CA HIS A 751 18.89 28.50 -17.03
C HIS A 751 19.80 28.48 -15.79
N PRO A 752 19.96 29.59 -15.05
CA PRO A 752 20.70 29.58 -13.79
C PRO A 752 20.20 28.53 -12.79
N ASP A 753 18.90 28.27 -12.76
CA ASP A 753 18.29 27.24 -11.91
C ASP A 753 18.35 25.82 -12.49
N GLN A 754 18.71 25.66 -13.76
CA GLN A 754 18.86 24.36 -14.42
C GLN A 754 20.21 24.28 -15.18
N PRO A 755 21.36 24.42 -14.49
CA PRO A 755 22.68 24.46 -15.13
C PRO A 755 23.12 23.11 -15.74
N TYR A 756 22.48 22.00 -15.40
CA TYR A 756 22.77 20.65 -15.92
C TYR A 756 21.88 20.27 -17.09
N THR A 757 20.75 20.96 -17.31
CA THR A 757 19.73 20.57 -18.28
C THR A 757 19.45 21.67 -19.29
N LEU A 758 19.44 21.31 -20.58
CA LEU A 758 18.92 22.16 -21.64
C LEU A 758 17.40 22.03 -21.72
N ASP A 759 16.66 23.10 -21.44
CA ASP A 759 15.20 23.14 -21.57
C ASP A 759 14.77 23.64 -22.95
N LEU A 760 14.32 22.73 -23.81
CA LEU A 760 13.90 23.04 -25.18
C LEU A 760 12.71 23.98 -25.25
N ARG A 761 11.90 24.05 -24.20
CA ARG A 761 10.73 24.95 -24.10
C ARG A 761 11.12 26.43 -24.13
N ARG A 762 12.39 26.74 -23.89
CA ARG A 762 12.93 28.11 -23.87
C ARG A 762 13.57 28.51 -25.20
N LEU A 763 13.58 27.60 -26.18
CA LEU A 763 14.24 27.77 -27.46
C LEU A 763 13.20 27.83 -28.59
N ASP A 764 13.59 28.42 -29.71
CA ASP A 764 12.75 28.45 -30.91
C ASP A 764 12.87 27.13 -31.69
N VAL A 765 12.39 26.06 -31.06
CA VAL A 765 12.33 24.69 -31.59
C VAL A 765 10.90 24.15 -31.63
N GLY A 766 9.95 24.95 -31.16
CA GLY A 766 8.54 24.57 -31.05
C GLY A 766 7.87 24.50 -32.42
N ARG A 767 7.24 23.36 -32.71
CA ARG A 767 6.23 23.28 -33.77
C ARG A 767 4.94 23.96 -33.30
N PRO A 768 4.09 24.48 -34.20
CA PRO A 768 2.79 25.01 -33.81
C PRO A 768 1.97 23.96 -33.05
N MET A 769 1.15 24.43 -32.11
CA MET A 769 0.20 23.60 -31.37
C MET A 769 -0.67 22.79 -32.34
N PRO A 770 -1.03 21.53 -32.01
CA PRO A 770 -2.18 20.87 -32.62
C PRO A 770 -3.41 21.77 -32.47
N ARG A 771 -4.33 21.76 -33.44
CA ARG A 771 -5.50 22.66 -33.38
C ARG A 771 -6.39 22.23 -32.22
N THR A 772 -7.11 23.18 -31.62
CA THR A 772 -8.07 22.89 -30.53
C THR A 772 -9.08 21.81 -30.94
N GLU A 773 -9.43 21.76 -32.22
CA GLU A 773 -10.28 20.75 -32.88
C GLU A 773 -9.75 19.31 -32.73
N ASP A 774 -8.43 19.14 -32.68
CA ASP A 774 -7.75 17.84 -32.54
C ASP A 774 -7.86 17.27 -31.12
N PHE A 775 -8.22 18.10 -30.12
CA PHE A 775 -8.36 17.69 -28.71
C PHE A 775 -9.81 17.41 -28.30
N VAL A 776 -10.80 17.99 -28.99
CA VAL A 776 -12.22 17.86 -28.64
C VAL A 776 -12.85 16.58 -29.19
N ALA A 777 -12.23 15.95 -30.20
CA ALA A 777 -12.74 14.72 -30.80
C ALA A 777 -12.11 13.46 -30.18
N LYS A 778 -12.58 13.07 -28.99
CA LYS A 778 -12.72 11.69 -28.46
C LYS A 778 -12.90 11.73 -26.93
N GLU A 779 -14.11 12.06 -26.48
CA GLU A 779 -14.62 11.36 -25.30
C GLU A 779 -14.86 9.91 -25.72
N PRO A 780 -14.21 8.91 -25.12
CA PRO A 780 -14.68 7.55 -25.26
C PRO A 780 -16.04 7.46 -24.55
N ALA A 781 -17.06 7.07 -25.31
CA ALA A 781 -18.35 6.65 -24.78
C ALA A 781 -18.22 5.44 -23.84
#